data_AF-A0A1A9LEI5-F1
#
_entry.id   AF-A0A1A9LEI5-F1
#
_cell.length_a   1.000
_cell.length_b   1.000
_cell.length_c   1.000
_cell.angle_alpha   90.00
_cell.angle_beta   90.00
_cell.angle_gamma   90.00
#
_symmetry.space_group_name_H-M   'P 1'
#
loop_
_entity.id
_entity.type
_entity.pdbx_description
1 polymer ?
#
loop_
_entity_poly.entity_id
_entity_poly.type
_entity_poly.pdbx_seq_one_letter_code
_entity_poly.pdbx_strand_id
1 'polypeptide(L)'
;MSFIFRTPILQNLKPCYLLFALLLIVSQSCKEKTEQVSSQADLPEKETYTVLIAGTKVGHLNVDRAGDSVAIDYDYKDNGRGPTIKETAVLNADGFPVQWHIAGNSTFGNSIDEHYKLDGKNATWKDASGEGAATMEQPAFYVNQSGSPYSLFMTARVLLNSKDQTVTALPAGQLKLTKLEGIEAGSDSLKLKLKTYALSGVDLDPTYFIMDEKDHFFAMIDSKFIIIREGYESEEKGMRMLAEKYSAERFEDLQKRFAHTYDKNIRIRNVKIFNPKTLALTDLASVVVSGNKILSIDAADAVAGENEIEIDGAGGTLVAGLYDMHGHMSEDDALLNVLAGVTSVRDMGNNNEVLESLIQKIKTGVLVGPNITRMGFIEGKSPFNSNNGILVESEAEALAAVQTYADKGFYGIKLYNSMNGEWAPAIVKKAHSLNMPVMGHVPAFSTANDMINAGYDELTHINQTMLGWVLEPGEDTRTLLRLTALQRLPDLDLNSAPVQKTLDLMVKNKVAMDPTLAIHELLLLSRNGETQARTLDYIDHMPASEQRDAKRAMASIANDAEDKAYRGAYDKIVEVLKMMKARGILIVPGTDLGGAFNLHRELELYQQIGYTPAELLKLGSYDMARYLGQQDRGAIEPGMLADFFLVPNDPTKDIKAIKTISMVSRGGVLYFPSEVYPEFGIKPFVEKPIIKGN
;
A
#
# COMPACT_ATOMS: atom_id res chain seq x y z
N MET A 1 16.02 1.39 80.89
CA MET A 1 15.90 -0.01 81.38
C MET A 1 16.67 -0.88 80.39
N SER A 2 17.97 -1.15 80.61
CA SER A 2 18.52 -2.16 81.54
C SER A 2 18.45 -3.57 80.91
N PHE A 3 19.51 -4.35 80.63
CA PHE A 3 20.92 -4.39 81.08
C PHE A 3 21.84 -4.97 79.96
N ILE A 4 23.04 -4.42 79.69
CA ILE A 4 24.41 -4.72 80.23
C ILE A 4 24.92 -6.16 79.94
N PHE A 5 26.06 -6.40 79.26
CA PHE A 5 27.46 -6.54 79.77
C PHE A 5 28.30 -7.18 78.62
N ARG A 6 29.63 -7.10 78.46
CA ARG A 6 30.81 -6.66 79.24
C ARG A 6 32.01 -6.63 78.27
N THR A 7 32.86 -5.60 78.34
CA THR A 7 34.27 -5.61 77.89
C THR A 7 35.16 -6.29 78.96
N PRO A 8 36.38 -6.76 78.62
CA PRO A 8 37.60 -5.99 78.94
C PRO A 8 38.70 -6.10 77.85
N ILE A 9 39.39 -5.02 77.40
CA ILE A 9 40.51 -4.20 77.93
C ILE A 9 41.92 -4.88 77.95
N LEU A 10 42.91 -4.09 77.50
CA LEU A 10 44.37 -4.03 77.79
C LEU A 10 45.30 -4.79 76.83
N GLN A 11 46.05 -4.11 75.94
CA GLN A 11 47.23 -3.24 76.15
C GLN A 11 48.56 -4.02 76.26
N ASN A 12 49.48 -3.82 75.29
CA ASN A 12 50.79 -3.16 75.45
C ASN A 12 52.00 -3.76 74.68
N LEU A 13 52.78 -2.84 74.10
CA LEU A 13 54.27 -2.78 73.96
C LEU A 13 55.03 -3.43 72.75
N LYS A 14 55.42 -2.52 71.82
CA LYS A 14 56.67 -2.30 71.01
C LYS A 14 57.93 -3.19 71.22
N PRO A 15 59.05 -3.02 70.44
CA PRO A 15 59.30 -3.02 68.99
C PRO A 15 60.58 -3.85 68.57
N CYS A 16 60.92 -3.83 67.26
CA CYS A 16 62.27 -3.88 66.64
C CYS A 16 62.88 -5.18 66.01
N TYR A 17 63.19 -5.01 64.71
CA TYR A 17 64.21 -5.61 63.81
C TYR A 17 64.18 -7.10 63.41
N LEU A 18 63.99 -7.36 62.10
CA LEU A 18 65.05 -7.92 61.23
C LEU A 18 64.71 -7.75 59.73
N LEU A 19 65.70 -7.30 58.95
CA LEU A 19 65.73 -7.26 57.48
C LEU A 19 65.65 -8.67 56.87
N PHE A 20 64.94 -8.84 55.76
CA PHE A 20 65.47 -9.49 54.54
C PHE A 20 64.62 -9.14 53.32
N ALA A 21 65.29 -9.01 52.17
CA ALA A 21 64.84 -8.39 50.93
C ALA A 21 63.83 -9.22 50.12
N LEU A 22 62.95 -8.54 49.37
CA LEU A 22 62.77 -8.79 47.95
C LEU A 22 62.09 -7.57 47.28
N LEU A 23 62.72 -7.04 46.24
CA LEU A 23 62.16 -6.08 45.29
C LEU A 23 60.91 -6.69 44.62
N LEU A 24 59.80 -5.95 44.61
CA LEU A 24 58.81 -6.06 43.53
C LEU A 24 58.20 -4.68 43.27
N ILE A 25 58.44 -4.24 42.04
CA ILE A 25 57.99 -3.01 41.41
C ILE A 25 56.46 -3.01 41.36
N VAL A 26 55.81 -2.03 41.99
CA VAL A 26 54.39 -1.73 41.75
C VAL A 26 54.34 -0.56 40.77
N SER A 27 54.39 -0.89 39.48
CA SER A 27 53.95 -0.01 38.40
C SER A 27 52.55 -0.45 37.97
N GLN A 28 51.60 0.48 38.11
CA GLN A 28 50.38 0.64 37.31
C GLN A 28 49.63 -0.62 36.85
N SER A 29 48.40 -0.78 37.35
CA SER A 29 47.32 -1.20 36.48
C SER A 29 46.22 -0.14 36.56
N CYS A 30 46.37 0.89 35.72
CA CYS A 30 45.20 1.48 35.10
C CYS A 30 44.49 0.31 34.42
N LYS A 31 43.27 -0.01 34.86
CA LYS A 31 42.36 -0.76 34.01
C LYS A 31 42.17 0.11 32.76
N GLU A 32 42.79 -0.30 31.66
CA GLU A 32 42.37 0.15 30.35
C GLU A 32 40.86 -0.06 30.30
N LYS A 33 40.09 1.03 30.28
CA LYS A 33 38.79 1.00 29.63
C LYS A 33 39.12 0.51 28.23
N THR A 34 38.74 -0.73 27.92
CA THR A 34 38.70 -1.20 26.54
C THR A 34 37.86 -0.14 25.82
N GLU A 35 38.49 0.68 24.96
CA GLU A 35 37.74 1.58 24.10
C GLU A 35 36.76 0.72 23.34
N GLN A 36 35.48 0.87 23.66
CA GLN A 36 34.42 0.14 23.00
C GLN A 36 34.39 0.67 21.57
N VAL A 37 35.06 -0.05 20.66
CA VAL A 37 35.14 0.30 19.25
C VAL A 37 33.71 0.47 18.75
N SER A 38 33.38 1.66 18.24
CA SER A 38 32.04 1.97 17.73
C SER A 38 31.62 0.88 16.75
N SER A 39 30.37 0.43 16.83
CA SER A 39 29.81 -0.46 15.81
C SER A 39 29.99 0.09 14.39
N GLN A 40 30.22 1.40 14.21
CA GLN A 40 30.46 2.03 12.92
C GLN A 40 31.89 1.87 12.36
N ALA A 41 32.86 1.38 13.13
CA ALA A 41 34.29 1.46 12.79
C ALA A 41 34.70 0.73 11.49
N ASP A 42 33.95 -0.29 11.07
CA ASP A 42 34.24 -1.05 9.85
C ASP A 42 33.48 -0.54 8.60
N LEU A 43 32.62 0.48 8.75
CA LEU A 43 31.84 1.02 7.64
C LEU A 43 32.60 2.08 6.83
N PRO A 44 32.34 2.17 5.51
CA PRO A 44 32.93 3.22 4.67
C PRO A 44 32.50 4.63 5.13
N GLU A 45 33.42 5.59 5.02
CA GLU A 45 33.09 7.02 5.21
C GLU A 45 32.02 7.49 4.22
N LYS A 46 31.98 6.91 3.02
CA LYS A 46 31.02 7.24 1.98
C LYS A 46 30.44 6.00 1.32
N GLU A 47 29.13 6.01 1.12
CA GLU A 47 28.41 5.00 0.34
C GLU A 47 27.45 5.67 -0.63
N THR A 48 27.34 5.13 -1.84
CA THR A 48 26.44 5.61 -2.89
C THR A 48 25.58 4.46 -3.36
N TYR A 49 24.29 4.72 -3.51
CA TYR A 49 23.31 3.76 -4.00
C TYR A 49 22.49 4.40 -5.13
N THR A 50 22.20 3.61 -6.16
CA THR A 50 21.32 3.98 -7.26
C THR A 50 19.88 3.57 -6.92
N VAL A 51 18.91 4.47 -7.14
CA VAL A 51 17.48 4.17 -7.06
C VAL A 51 16.97 3.82 -8.46
N LEU A 52 16.35 2.65 -8.62
CA LEU A 52 15.79 2.16 -9.86
C LEU A 52 14.29 1.87 -9.74
N ILE A 53 13.54 2.24 -10.78
CA ILE A 53 12.13 1.85 -10.96
C ILE A 53 12.00 1.19 -12.31
N ALA A 54 11.52 -0.06 -12.32
CA ALA A 54 11.42 -0.89 -13.52
C ALA A 54 12.72 -0.88 -14.37
N GLY A 55 13.88 -1.04 -13.72
CA GLY A 55 15.19 -1.01 -14.36
C GLY A 55 15.72 0.36 -14.79
N THR A 56 14.96 1.44 -14.60
CA THR A 56 15.38 2.81 -14.95
C THR A 56 15.96 3.51 -13.75
N LYS A 57 17.18 4.06 -13.87
CA LYS A 57 17.78 4.92 -12.84
C LYS A 57 16.98 6.22 -12.72
N VAL A 58 16.42 6.46 -11.54
CA VAL A 58 15.54 7.60 -11.25
C VAL A 58 16.04 8.49 -10.10
N GLY A 59 17.10 8.06 -9.41
CA GLY A 59 17.61 8.80 -8.25
C GLY A 59 18.79 8.15 -7.56
N HIS A 60 19.04 8.58 -6.33
CA HIS A 60 20.16 8.16 -5.50
C HIS A 60 19.81 8.12 -4.01
N LEU A 61 20.63 7.37 -3.28
CA LEU A 61 20.76 7.47 -1.83
C LEU A 61 22.27 7.56 -1.55
N ASN A 62 22.72 8.67 -0.98
CA ASN A 62 24.12 8.89 -0.63
C ASN A 62 24.26 8.96 0.89
N VAL A 63 25.30 8.34 1.43
CA VAL A 63 25.59 8.31 2.86
C VAL A 63 27.00 8.83 3.09
N ASP A 64 27.14 9.83 3.96
CA ASP A 64 28.42 10.36 4.43
C ASP A 64 28.51 10.15 5.95
N ARG A 65 29.64 9.61 6.44
CA ARG A 65 29.90 9.38 7.87
C ARG A 65 31.05 10.21 8.39
N ALA A 66 30.89 10.69 9.62
CA ALA A 66 31.94 11.36 10.37
C ALA A 66 31.83 10.96 11.85
N GLY A 67 32.67 10.01 12.28
CA GLY A 67 32.56 9.42 13.62
C GLY A 67 31.23 8.69 13.78
N ASP A 68 30.48 9.03 14.83
CA ASP A 68 29.16 8.45 15.10
C ASP A 68 28.00 9.20 14.39
N SER A 69 28.32 10.21 13.57
CA SER A 69 27.34 10.95 12.78
C SER A 69 27.20 10.35 11.38
N VAL A 70 25.97 10.18 10.93
CA VAL A 70 25.60 9.71 9.59
C VAL A 70 24.73 10.79 8.94
N ALA A 71 25.12 11.27 7.76
CA ALA A 71 24.33 12.15 6.93
C ALA A 71 23.86 11.40 5.68
N ILE A 72 22.59 11.53 5.32
CA ILE A 72 21.97 10.83 4.19
C ILE A 72 21.31 11.84 3.26
N ASP A 73 21.54 11.69 1.97
CA ASP A 73 20.87 12.41 0.89
C ASP A 73 20.09 11.42 0.03
N TYR A 74 18.77 11.51 0.06
CA TYR A 74 17.87 10.61 -0.66
C TYR A 74 16.94 11.39 -1.58
N ASP A 75 17.06 11.16 -2.88
CA ASP A 75 16.25 11.81 -3.90
C ASP A 75 15.97 10.86 -5.07
N TYR A 76 14.74 10.82 -5.54
CA TYR A 76 14.42 10.26 -6.86
C TYR A 76 13.23 10.98 -7.49
N LYS A 77 13.07 10.84 -8.81
CA LYS A 77 11.91 11.35 -9.56
C LYS A 77 11.38 10.33 -10.57
N ASP A 78 10.09 10.02 -10.48
CA ASP A 78 9.33 9.19 -11.42
C ASP A 78 7.95 9.82 -11.62
N ASN A 79 7.42 9.81 -12.86
CA ASN A 79 6.11 10.41 -13.16
C ASN A 79 5.98 11.90 -12.72
N GLY A 80 7.10 12.63 -12.81
CA GLY A 80 7.21 14.04 -12.42
C GLY A 80 7.07 14.33 -10.92
N ARG A 81 7.25 13.33 -10.05
CA ARG A 81 7.14 13.42 -8.59
C ARG A 81 8.18 12.53 -7.90
N GLY A 82 8.35 12.68 -6.59
CA GLY A 82 9.28 11.87 -5.81
C GLY A 82 9.86 12.66 -4.63
N PRO A 83 10.36 11.97 -3.61
CA PRO A 83 10.88 12.60 -2.41
C PRO A 83 12.19 13.35 -2.69
N THR A 84 12.47 14.31 -1.82
CA THR A 84 13.77 14.97 -1.69
C THR A 84 14.02 15.10 -0.19
N ILE A 85 14.89 14.27 0.35
CA ILE A 85 15.06 14.09 1.80
C ILE A 85 16.54 14.23 2.17
N LYS A 86 16.79 14.99 3.24
CA LYS A 86 18.08 15.08 3.93
C LYS A 86 17.92 14.55 5.34
N GLU A 87 18.83 13.68 5.76
CA GLU A 87 18.76 13.05 7.08
C GLU A 87 20.09 13.17 7.79
N THR A 88 20.04 13.35 9.10
CA THR A 88 21.20 13.24 9.98
C THR A 88 20.84 12.38 11.16
N ALA A 89 21.67 11.39 11.46
CA ALA A 89 21.53 10.53 12.62
C ALA A 89 22.83 10.54 13.42
N VAL A 90 22.71 10.61 14.75
CA VAL A 90 23.83 10.38 15.67
C VAL A 90 23.59 9.06 16.36
N LEU A 91 24.57 8.16 16.29
CA LEU A 91 24.48 6.82 16.84
C LEU A 91 25.24 6.74 18.17
N ASN A 92 24.84 5.83 19.05
CA ASN A 92 25.67 5.46 20.21
C ASN A 92 26.66 4.34 19.83
N ALA A 93 27.51 3.94 20.78
CA ALA A 93 28.51 2.88 20.57
C ALA A 93 27.90 1.54 20.10
N ASP A 94 26.68 1.24 20.55
CA ASP A 94 25.93 0.03 20.17
C ASP A 94 25.21 0.16 18.81
N GLY A 95 25.34 1.30 18.13
CA GLY A 95 24.78 1.57 16.81
C GLY A 95 23.31 2.03 16.81
N PHE A 96 22.72 2.28 17.99
CA PHE A 96 21.37 2.83 18.08
C PHE A 96 21.37 4.33 17.76
N PRO A 97 20.42 4.81 16.95
CA PRO A 97 20.15 6.24 16.85
C PRO A 97 19.80 6.81 18.22
N VAL A 98 20.53 7.85 18.63
CA VAL A 98 20.23 8.67 19.82
C VAL A 98 19.78 10.07 19.44
N GLN A 99 20.05 10.51 18.21
CA GLN A 99 19.46 11.69 17.61
C GLN A 99 19.16 11.37 16.14
N TRP A 100 18.04 11.89 15.64
CA TRP A 100 17.70 11.80 14.22
C TRP A 100 16.99 13.09 13.82
N HIS A 101 17.38 13.68 12.71
CA HIS A 101 16.65 14.75 12.04
C HIS A 101 16.47 14.37 10.58
N ILE A 102 15.24 14.43 10.09
CA ILE A 102 14.84 14.14 8.72
C ILE A 102 14.09 15.36 8.22
N ALA A 103 14.55 15.96 7.13
CA ALA A 103 13.96 17.15 6.56
C ALA A 103 13.83 17.04 5.04
N GLY A 104 12.80 17.66 4.47
CA GLY A 104 12.61 17.68 3.03
C GLY A 104 11.15 17.63 2.62
N ASN A 105 10.86 16.92 1.53
CA ASN A 105 9.51 16.73 1.02
C ASN A 105 9.25 15.27 0.65
N SER A 106 8.02 14.81 0.90
CA SER A 106 7.53 13.50 0.48
C SER A 106 7.28 13.43 -1.02
N THR A 107 6.96 12.24 -1.53
CA THR A 107 6.66 11.99 -2.95
C THR A 107 5.65 12.95 -3.56
N PHE A 108 4.62 13.34 -2.80
CA PHE A 108 3.55 14.24 -3.25
C PHE A 108 3.72 15.68 -2.73
N GLY A 109 4.91 15.99 -2.21
CA GLY A 109 5.31 17.34 -1.84
C GLY A 109 5.02 17.74 -0.40
N ASN A 110 4.40 16.90 0.44
CA ASN A 110 4.20 17.23 1.86
C ASN A 110 5.56 17.48 2.54
N SER A 111 5.65 18.55 3.33
CA SER A 111 6.87 18.91 4.04
C SER A 111 7.16 17.90 5.15
N ILE A 112 8.43 17.55 5.28
CA ILE A 112 8.96 16.66 6.30
C ILE A 112 9.88 17.48 7.21
N ASP A 113 9.62 17.41 8.51
CA ASP A 113 10.48 17.91 9.59
C ASP A 113 10.31 16.98 10.80
N GLU A 114 11.00 15.86 10.75
CA GLU A 114 10.92 14.80 11.75
C GLU A 114 12.18 14.77 12.63
N HIS A 115 11.98 14.73 13.94
CA HIS A 115 13.02 14.73 14.94
C HIS A 115 12.86 13.56 15.91
N TYR A 116 13.97 12.98 16.32
CA TYR A 116 14.05 12.04 17.43
C TYR A 116 15.26 12.35 18.30
N LYS A 117 15.11 12.16 19.61
CA LYS A 117 16.18 12.28 20.58
C LYS A 117 15.99 11.29 21.72
N LEU A 118 17.08 10.64 22.13
CA LEU A 118 17.18 9.83 23.34
C LEU A 118 18.14 10.50 24.32
N ASP A 119 17.62 10.90 25.49
CA ASP A 119 18.40 11.45 26.61
C ASP A 119 18.33 10.50 27.81
N GLY A 120 19.39 9.72 28.00
CA GLY A 120 19.42 8.61 28.95
C GLY A 120 18.37 7.56 28.59
N LYS A 121 17.28 7.50 29.37
CA LYS A 121 16.13 6.61 29.13
C LYS A 121 14.94 7.32 28.48
N ASN A 122 14.98 8.64 28.33
CA ASN A 122 13.84 9.41 27.86
C ASN A 122 13.96 9.65 26.36
N ALA A 123 13.09 9.00 25.60
CA ALA A 123 12.93 9.22 24.18
C ALA A 123 11.87 10.32 23.94
N THR A 124 12.16 11.23 23.01
CA THR A 124 11.22 12.24 22.52
C THR A 124 11.31 12.29 21.00
N TRP A 125 10.17 12.46 20.34
CA TRP A 125 10.12 12.62 18.89
C TRP A 125 9.05 13.64 18.48
N LYS A 126 9.19 14.11 17.25
CA LYS A 126 8.20 14.91 16.53
C LYS A 126 8.21 14.44 15.09
N ASP A 127 7.06 14.11 14.55
CA ASP A 127 6.88 13.72 13.15
C ASP A 127 5.58 14.31 12.61
N ALA A 128 5.11 13.85 11.43
CA ALA A 128 3.90 14.38 10.83
C ALA A 128 2.65 14.08 11.68
N SER A 129 2.68 13.07 12.56
CA SER A 129 1.59 12.74 13.48
C SER A 129 1.57 13.60 14.76
N GLY A 130 2.64 14.36 15.04
CA GLY A 130 2.77 15.24 16.19
C GLY A 130 3.98 14.93 17.08
N GLU A 131 3.96 15.44 18.30
CA GLU A 131 4.98 15.21 19.32
C GLU A 131 4.67 13.93 20.12
N GLY A 132 5.71 13.20 20.52
CA GLY A 132 5.60 12.04 21.39
C GLY A 132 6.82 11.87 22.30
N ALA A 133 6.62 11.12 23.39
CA ALA A 133 7.67 10.80 24.33
C ALA A 133 7.43 9.44 25.00
N ALA A 134 8.51 8.77 25.38
CA ALA A 134 8.48 7.53 26.13
C ALA A 134 9.68 7.42 27.06
N THR A 135 9.50 6.82 28.24
CA THR A 135 10.61 6.39 29.09
C THR A 135 10.87 4.91 28.85
N MET A 136 12.08 4.60 28.39
CA MET A 136 12.51 3.26 28.01
C MET A 136 13.07 2.50 29.23
N GLU A 137 12.37 1.45 29.64
CA GLU A 137 12.90 0.49 30.62
C GLU A 137 13.81 -0.56 30.00
N GLN A 138 13.69 -0.77 28.69
CA GLN A 138 14.53 -1.62 27.86
C GLN A 138 14.89 -0.88 26.56
N PRO A 139 16.01 -1.24 25.90
CA PRO A 139 16.35 -0.68 24.59
C PRO A 139 15.18 -0.81 23.59
N ALA A 140 14.86 0.28 22.91
CA ALA A 140 13.83 0.38 21.89
C ALA A 140 14.39 1.14 20.68
N PHE A 141 13.89 0.83 19.49
CA PHE A 141 14.29 1.47 18.25
C PHE A 141 13.20 2.42 17.78
N TYR A 142 13.58 3.65 17.45
CA TYR A 142 12.64 4.62 16.87
C TYR A 142 12.43 4.36 15.39
N VAL A 143 11.21 3.98 15.03
CA VAL A 143 10.80 3.80 13.63
C VAL A 143 10.41 5.17 13.09
N ASN A 144 11.23 5.72 12.20
CA ASN A 144 10.93 7.00 11.57
C ASN A 144 9.69 6.90 10.65
N GLN A 145 9.05 8.02 10.35
CA GLN A 145 7.87 8.06 9.47
C GLN A 145 8.24 8.32 8.02
N SER A 146 9.25 9.17 7.84
CA SER A 146 9.63 9.72 6.55
C SER A 146 11.11 9.52 6.26
N GLY A 147 11.76 8.60 6.97
CA GLY A 147 13.17 8.32 6.76
C GLY A 147 13.43 7.49 5.51
N SER A 148 14.68 7.52 5.09
CA SER A 148 15.17 6.86 3.92
C SER A 148 15.21 5.36 4.17
N PRO A 149 15.25 4.55 3.10
CA PRO A 149 15.46 3.12 3.21
C PRO A 149 16.76 2.72 3.94
N TYR A 150 17.69 3.65 4.16
CA TYR A 150 18.87 3.41 4.98
C TYR A 150 18.53 3.11 6.45
N SER A 151 17.34 3.50 6.91
CA SER A 151 16.82 3.13 8.22
C SER A 151 16.68 1.61 8.42
N LEU A 152 16.38 0.85 7.36
CA LEU A 152 16.33 -0.61 7.38
C LEU A 152 17.66 -1.20 7.83
N PHE A 153 18.74 -0.67 7.27
CA PHE A 153 20.10 -1.07 7.62
C PHE A 153 20.43 -0.76 9.07
N MET A 154 20.18 0.47 9.53
CA MET A 154 20.42 0.85 10.92
C MET A 154 19.62 -0.02 11.90
N THR A 155 18.37 -0.32 11.56
CA THR A 155 17.51 -1.23 12.32
C THR A 155 18.08 -2.66 12.35
N ALA A 156 18.53 -3.17 11.22
CA ALA A 156 19.07 -4.52 11.10
C ALA A 156 20.30 -4.73 11.98
N ARG A 157 21.21 -3.74 12.02
CA ARG A 157 22.43 -3.82 12.85
C ARG A 157 22.12 -3.89 14.34
N VAL A 158 21.12 -3.14 14.78
CA VAL A 158 20.60 -3.22 16.15
C VAL A 158 20.03 -4.62 16.42
N LEU A 159 19.20 -5.13 15.52
CA LEU A 159 18.53 -6.42 15.66
C LEU A 159 19.49 -7.61 15.62
N LEU A 160 20.55 -7.58 14.82
CA LEU A 160 21.57 -8.64 14.76
C LEU A 160 22.28 -8.86 16.11
N ASN A 161 22.36 -7.82 16.94
CA ASN A 161 22.96 -7.87 18.28
C ASN A 161 21.93 -8.08 19.39
N SER A 162 20.64 -8.17 19.05
CA SER A 162 19.54 -8.31 20.00
C SER A 162 19.19 -9.78 20.27
N LYS A 163 18.57 -10.04 21.42
CA LYS A 163 18.05 -11.37 21.73
C LYS A 163 16.91 -11.73 20.77
N ASP A 164 16.96 -12.94 20.23
CA ASP A 164 15.95 -13.49 19.31
C ASP A 164 15.74 -12.65 18.03
N GLN A 165 16.66 -11.71 17.74
CA GLN A 165 16.56 -10.75 16.63
C GLN A 165 15.26 -9.93 16.68
N THR A 166 14.91 -9.46 17.89
CA THR A 166 13.74 -8.62 18.15
C THR A 166 14.08 -7.38 18.96
N VAL A 167 13.40 -6.27 18.68
CA VAL A 167 13.50 -5.04 19.47
C VAL A 167 12.14 -4.36 19.58
N THR A 168 11.87 -3.74 20.73
CA THR A 168 10.67 -2.91 20.90
C THR A 168 10.77 -1.69 19.98
N ALA A 169 9.68 -1.32 19.31
CA ALA A 169 9.62 -0.15 18.46
C ALA A 169 9.00 1.05 19.21
N LEU A 170 9.52 2.23 18.94
CA LEU A 170 8.85 3.50 19.25
C LEU A 170 8.20 4.03 17.96
N PRO A 171 6.96 4.56 18.03
CA PRO A 171 6.17 4.78 19.26
C PRO A 171 5.53 3.51 19.84
N ALA A 172 5.32 2.46 19.06
CA ALA A 172 4.73 1.19 19.51
C ALA A 172 5.07 0.03 18.56
N GLY A 173 4.89 -1.19 19.06
CA GLY A 173 5.09 -2.42 18.30
C GLY A 173 6.41 -3.12 18.61
N GLN A 174 6.72 -4.15 17.83
CA GLN A 174 7.96 -4.92 17.95
C GLN A 174 8.48 -5.21 16.55
N LEU A 175 9.76 -4.93 16.34
CA LEU A 175 10.46 -5.26 15.11
C LEU A 175 11.10 -6.63 15.23
N LYS A 176 11.07 -7.39 14.14
CA LYS A 176 11.73 -8.68 14.01
C LYS A 176 12.52 -8.74 12.72
N LEU A 177 13.79 -9.12 12.83
CA LEU A 177 14.65 -9.42 11.70
C LEU A 177 14.66 -10.93 11.47
N THR A 178 14.39 -11.36 10.25
CA THR A 178 14.46 -12.77 9.84
C THR A 178 15.47 -12.92 8.72
N LYS A 179 16.50 -13.74 8.93
CA LYS A 179 17.45 -14.11 7.88
C LYS A 179 16.80 -15.09 6.91
N LEU A 180 16.97 -14.84 5.62
CA LEU A 180 16.48 -15.68 4.53
C LEU A 180 17.66 -16.50 3.97
N GLU A 181 17.86 -16.52 2.65
CA GLU A 181 18.95 -17.27 2.00
C GLU A 181 20.24 -16.45 1.82
N GLY A 182 21.32 -17.14 1.46
CA GLY A 182 22.55 -16.51 1.00
C GLY A 182 22.60 -16.52 -0.53
N ILE A 183 23.02 -15.42 -1.14
CA ILE A 183 23.15 -15.29 -2.60
C ILE A 183 24.56 -14.78 -2.97
N GLU A 184 24.89 -14.80 -4.26
CA GLU A 184 26.08 -14.17 -4.80
C GLU A 184 25.69 -13.15 -5.88
N ALA A 185 26.42 -12.04 -5.97
CA ALA A 185 26.23 -11.01 -6.99
C ALA A 185 27.57 -10.47 -7.51
N GLY A 186 27.62 -10.00 -8.75
CA GLY A 186 28.82 -9.45 -9.39
C GLY A 186 29.45 -10.40 -10.43
N SER A 187 30.48 -9.89 -11.12
CA SER A 187 31.19 -10.63 -12.18
C SER A 187 32.04 -11.77 -11.62
N ASP A 188 32.38 -12.76 -12.46
CA ASP A 188 33.05 -14.00 -12.03
C ASP A 188 34.39 -13.79 -11.28
N SER A 189 35.07 -12.67 -11.47
CA SER A 189 36.31 -12.33 -10.74
C SER A 189 36.10 -11.49 -9.46
N LEU A 190 34.87 -11.05 -9.16
CA LEU A 190 34.53 -10.15 -8.05
C LEU A 190 33.18 -10.52 -7.36
N LYS A 191 32.81 -11.80 -7.34
CA LYS A 191 31.55 -12.23 -6.69
C LYS A 191 31.53 -11.87 -5.21
N LEU A 192 30.56 -11.05 -4.82
CA LEU A 192 30.23 -10.76 -3.43
C LEU A 192 29.21 -11.78 -2.93
N LYS A 193 29.50 -12.36 -1.77
CA LYS A 193 28.51 -13.13 -1.02
C LYS A 193 27.62 -12.19 -0.24
N LEU A 194 26.32 -12.43 -0.30
CA LEU A 194 25.30 -11.57 0.26
C LEU A 194 24.34 -12.38 1.16
N LYS A 195 23.81 -11.71 2.17
CA LYS A 195 22.83 -12.22 3.13
C LYS A 195 21.53 -11.46 2.91
N THR A 196 20.43 -12.18 2.68
CA THR A 196 19.10 -11.56 2.53
C THR A 196 18.30 -11.64 3.82
N TYR A 197 17.45 -10.64 4.04
CA TYR A 197 16.70 -10.44 5.27
C TYR A 197 15.30 -9.91 5.00
N ALA A 198 14.38 -10.23 5.92
CA ALA A 198 13.07 -9.61 6.03
C ALA A 198 12.97 -8.86 7.37
N LEU A 199 12.56 -7.59 7.35
CA LEU A 199 12.20 -6.81 8.52
C LEU A 199 10.67 -6.73 8.63
N SER A 200 10.10 -7.07 9.79
CA SER A 200 8.64 -7.14 10.00
C SER A 200 8.21 -6.63 11.37
N GLY A 201 6.90 -6.40 11.55
CA GLY A 201 6.24 -6.33 12.86
C GLY A 201 5.58 -4.99 13.23
N VAL A 202 5.84 -3.91 12.49
CA VAL A 202 5.19 -2.60 12.68
C VAL A 202 4.34 -2.16 11.49
N ASP A 203 4.58 -2.77 10.32
CA ASP A 203 3.86 -2.59 9.06
C ASP A 203 3.07 -3.86 8.70
N LEU A 204 2.19 -3.77 7.69
CA LEU A 204 1.38 -4.90 7.20
C LEU A 204 2.23 -6.02 6.59
N ASP A 205 3.29 -5.64 5.88
CA ASP A 205 4.14 -6.55 5.12
C ASP A 205 5.62 -6.39 5.48
N PRO A 206 6.43 -7.47 5.41
CA PRO A 206 7.86 -7.36 5.62
C PRO A 206 8.54 -6.55 4.52
N THR A 207 9.53 -5.75 4.89
CA THR A 207 10.45 -5.16 3.90
C THR A 207 11.66 -6.06 3.70
N TYR A 208 11.99 -6.37 2.44
CA TYR A 208 13.13 -7.21 2.09
C TYR A 208 14.36 -6.40 1.73
N PHE A 209 15.52 -6.81 2.25
CA PHE A 209 16.79 -6.13 1.99
C PHE A 209 17.97 -7.09 2.10
N ILE A 210 19.13 -6.62 1.64
CA ILE A 210 20.34 -7.41 1.44
C ILE A 210 21.52 -6.68 2.06
N MET A 211 22.37 -7.44 2.76
CA MET A 211 23.65 -6.98 3.29
C MET A 211 24.77 -7.89 2.80
N ASP A 212 25.99 -7.36 2.69
CA ASP A 212 27.16 -8.19 2.35
C ASP A 212 27.71 -8.97 3.55
N GLU A 213 28.75 -9.79 3.34
CA GLU A 213 29.36 -10.59 4.41
C GLU A 213 29.85 -9.77 5.60
N LYS A 214 30.20 -8.49 5.39
CA LYS A 214 30.63 -7.57 6.45
C LYS A 214 29.47 -6.84 7.12
N ASP A 215 28.22 -7.22 6.82
CA ASP A 215 27.02 -6.55 7.28
C ASP A 215 26.98 -5.08 6.85
N HIS A 216 27.39 -4.77 5.62
CA HIS A 216 27.15 -3.46 5.00
C HIS A 216 25.90 -3.51 4.14
N PHE A 217 25.14 -2.41 4.09
CA PHE A 217 23.95 -2.31 3.25
C PHE A 217 24.32 -2.50 1.78
N PHE A 218 23.61 -3.40 1.10
CA PHE A 218 23.83 -3.71 -0.30
C PHE A 218 22.65 -3.28 -1.15
N ALA A 219 21.44 -3.72 -0.79
CA ALA A 219 20.23 -3.34 -1.50
C ALA A 219 18.98 -3.40 -0.62
N MET A 220 18.00 -2.55 -0.90
CA MET A 220 16.59 -2.77 -0.58
C MET A 220 15.92 -3.27 -1.86
N ILE A 221 15.13 -4.34 -1.75
CA ILE A 221 14.56 -5.03 -2.91
C ILE A 221 13.03 -5.05 -2.82
N ASP A 222 12.38 -4.67 -3.91
CA ASP A 222 10.95 -4.82 -4.16
C ASP A 222 10.73 -5.17 -5.65
N SER A 223 9.54 -5.68 -5.97
CA SER A 223 9.12 -6.09 -7.32
C SER A 223 9.07 -4.93 -8.33
N LYS A 224 9.04 -3.67 -7.90
CA LYS A 224 8.93 -2.47 -8.77
C LYS A 224 9.97 -1.40 -8.45
N PHE A 225 10.49 -1.39 -7.23
CA PHE A 225 11.41 -0.38 -6.72
C PHE A 225 12.65 -1.02 -6.10
N ILE A 226 13.85 -0.62 -6.53
CA ILE A 226 15.10 -1.12 -5.97
C ILE A 226 16.03 0.03 -5.62
N ILE A 227 16.70 -0.10 -4.47
CA ILE A 227 17.88 0.70 -4.14
C ILE A 227 19.04 -0.27 -4.05
N ILE A 228 20.10 -0.04 -4.82
CA ILE A 228 21.24 -0.95 -4.90
C ILE A 228 22.55 -0.17 -4.87
N ARG A 229 23.58 -0.76 -4.26
CA ARG A 229 24.93 -0.20 -4.21
C ARG A 229 25.42 0.16 -5.62
N GLU A 230 25.96 1.36 -5.77
CA GLU A 230 26.45 1.84 -7.06
C GLU A 230 27.50 0.89 -7.66
N GLY A 231 27.38 0.62 -8.96
CA GLY A 231 28.22 -0.33 -9.69
C GLY A 231 27.65 -1.76 -9.78
N TYR A 232 26.52 -2.05 -9.12
CA TYR A 232 25.83 -3.34 -9.17
C TYR A 232 24.47 -3.28 -9.86
N GLU A 233 24.17 -2.20 -10.61
CA GLU A 233 22.88 -1.99 -11.27
C GLU A 233 22.48 -3.13 -12.22
N SER A 234 23.46 -3.85 -12.78
CA SER A 234 23.21 -5.03 -13.63
C SER A 234 22.50 -6.18 -12.91
N GLU A 235 22.53 -6.20 -11.58
CA GLU A 235 21.91 -7.24 -10.73
C GLU A 235 20.43 -6.93 -10.42
N GLU A 236 19.93 -5.74 -10.77
CA GLU A 236 18.57 -5.27 -10.44
C GLU A 236 17.51 -6.31 -10.79
N LYS A 237 17.56 -6.88 -12.00
CA LYS A 237 16.56 -7.86 -12.43
C LYS A 237 16.56 -9.11 -11.55
N GLY A 238 17.74 -9.59 -11.18
CA GLY A 238 17.90 -10.75 -10.30
C GLY A 238 17.33 -10.47 -8.91
N MET A 239 17.62 -9.29 -8.37
CA MET A 239 17.14 -8.86 -7.06
C MET A 239 15.63 -8.61 -7.01
N ARG A 240 15.06 -8.08 -8.09
CA ARG A 240 13.62 -7.92 -8.24
C ARG A 240 12.90 -9.26 -8.26
N MET A 241 13.40 -10.22 -9.04
CA MET A 241 12.88 -11.60 -9.04
C MET A 241 13.04 -12.29 -7.68
N LEU A 242 14.06 -11.93 -6.90
CA LEU A 242 14.26 -12.43 -5.55
C LEU A 242 13.21 -11.87 -4.57
N ALA A 243 12.88 -10.59 -4.67
CA ALA A 243 11.79 -9.99 -3.90
C ALA A 243 10.44 -10.67 -4.23
N GLU A 244 10.15 -10.89 -5.52
CA GLU A 244 8.97 -11.64 -5.97
C GLU A 244 8.93 -13.07 -5.42
N LYS A 245 10.09 -13.74 -5.31
CA LYS A 245 10.17 -15.07 -4.68
C LYS A 245 9.77 -15.01 -3.22
N TYR A 246 10.32 -14.06 -2.44
CA TYR A 246 10.05 -13.98 -1.01
C TYR A 246 8.62 -13.59 -0.67
N SER A 247 8.05 -12.63 -1.41
CA SER A 247 6.63 -12.29 -1.24
C SER A 247 5.77 -13.51 -1.59
N ALA A 248 6.02 -14.17 -2.72
CA ALA A 248 5.29 -15.37 -3.11
C ALA A 248 5.36 -16.51 -2.09
N GLU A 249 6.55 -16.82 -1.57
CA GLU A 249 6.71 -17.87 -0.55
C GLU A 249 5.89 -17.58 0.71
N ARG A 250 5.84 -16.32 1.15
CA ARG A 250 5.00 -15.89 2.27
C ARG A 250 3.51 -16.07 1.96
N PHE A 251 3.05 -15.56 0.82
CA PHE A 251 1.62 -15.65 0.48
C PHE A 251 1.18 -17.07 0.14
N GLU A 252 2.07 -17.93 -0.36
CA GLU A 252 1.83 -19.36 -0.52
C GLU A 252 1.66 -20.08 0.83
N ASP A 253 2.45 -19.72 1.85
CA ASP A 253 2.28 -20.25 3.21
C ASP A 253 0.92 -19.83 3.79
N LEU A 254 0.58 -18.55 3.68
CA LEU A 254 -0.73 -18.03 4.10
C LEU A 254 -1.86 -18.75 3.37
N GLN A 255 -1.74 -18.94 2.06
CA GLN A 255 -2.72 -19.68 1.27
C GLN A 255 -2.88 -21.12 1.76
N LYS A 256 -1.78 -21.85 2.00
CA LYS A 256 -1.82 -23.24 2.51
C LYS A 256 -2.48 -23.34 3.89
N ARG A 257 -2.28 -22.34 4.75
CA ARG A 257 -2.79 -22.33 6.12
C ARG A 257 -4.24 -21.90 6.25
N PHE A 258 -4.69 -20.96 5.40
CA PHE A 258 -5.96 -20.25 5.60
C PHE A 258 -6.96 -20.40 4.46
N ALA A 259 -6.62 -21.07 3.37
CA ALA A 259 -7.59 -21.47 2.36
C ALA A 259 -8.39 -22.68 2.86
N HIS A 260 -9.68 -22.46 3.16
CA HIS A 260 -10.58 -23.54 3.55
C HIS A 260 -11.29 -24.08 2.31
N THR A 261 -10.90 -25.29 1.90
CA THR A 261 -11.54 -26.05 0.83
C THR A 261 -12.21 -27.29 1.42
N TYR A 262 -13.30 -27.72 0.78
CA TYR A 262 -14.09 -28.87 1.23
C TYR A 262 -14.37 -29.79 0.05
N ASP A 263 -14.24 -31.11 0.26
CA ASP A 263 -14.61 -32.13 -0.73
C ASP A 263 -16.14 -32.29 -0.87
N LYS A 264 -16.89 -31.69 0.07
CA LYS A 264 -18.34 -31.64 0.13
C LYS A 264 -18.86 -30.31 -0.39
N ASN A 265 -20.14 -30.25 -0.73
CA ASN A 265 -20.82 -28.99 -1.00
C ASN A 265 -20.86 -28.12 0.27
N ILE A 266 -20.85 -26.80 0.09
CA ILE A 266 -20.90 -25.85 1.21
C ILE A 266 -22.30 -25.26 1.29
N ARG A 267 -23.02 -25.53 2.38
CA ARG A 267 -24.30 -24.89 2.69
C ARG A 267 -24.06 -23.74 3.68
N ILE A 268 -24.39 -22.53 3.26
CA ILE A 268 -24.41 -21.36 4.14
C ILE A 268 -25.88 -21.08 4.46
N ARG A 269 -26.33 -21.49 5.65
CA ARG A 269 -27.73 -21.34 6.07
C ARG A 269 -27.97 -20.07 6.87
N ASN A 270 -29.24 -19.74 7.10
CA ASN A 270 -29.67 -18.58 7.89
C ASN A 270 -29.03 -17.28 7.42
N VAL A 271 -29.07 -17.02 6.11
CA VAL A 271 -28.54 -15.78 5.52
C VAL A 271 -29.63 -15.03 4.78
N LYS A 272 -29.49 -13.71 4.72
CA LYS A 272 -30.17 -12.87 3.73
C LYS A 272 -29.24 -12.70 2.53
N ILE A 273 -29.80 -12.53 1.34
CA ILE A 273 -29.03 -12.30 0.11
C ILE A 273 -29.36 -10.91 -0.41
N PHE A 274 -28.35 -10.09 -0.67
CA PHE A 274 -28.56 -8.84 -1.39
C PHE A 274 -28.87 -9.11 -2.86
N ASN A 275 -30.06 -8.69 -3.31
CA ASN A 275 -30.48 -8.81 -4.70
C ASN A 275 -30.27 -7.47 -5.45
N PRO A 276 -29.28 -7.38 -6.36
CA PRO A 276 -28.95 -6.14 -7.05
C PRO A 276 -30.05 -5.67 -8.02
N LYS A 277 -30.95 -6.55 -8.47
CA LYS A 277 -32.04 -6.17 -9.40
C LYS A 277 -33.20 -5.48 -8.67
N THR A 278 -33.39 -5.80 -7.38
CA THR A 278 -34.47 -5.24 -6.56
C THR A 278 -33.98 -4.22 -5.52
N LEU A 279 -32.66 -4.10 -5.33
CA LEU A 279 -32.02 -3.27 -4.30
C LEU A 279 -32.46 -3.62 -2.87
N ALA A 280 -32.85 -4.88 -2.65
CA ALA A 280 -33.39 -5.36 -1.39
C ALA A 280 -32.72 -6.65 -0.94
N LEU A 281 -32.85 -6.93 0.35
CA LEU A 281 -32.50 -8.22 0.93
C LEU A 281 -33.66 -9.21 0.75
N THR A 282 -33.32 -10.47 0.53
CA THR A 282 -34.30 -11.57 0.62
C THR A 282 -34.74 -11.81 2.06
N ASP A 283 -35.80 -12.63 2.22
CA ASP A 283 -35.99 -13.37 3.46
C ASP A 283 -34.81 -14.32 3.72
N LEU A 284 -34.77 -14.93 4.92
CA LEU A 284 -33.74 -15.91 5.24
C LEU A 284 -33.77 -17.08 4.24
N ALA A 285 -32.59 -17.49 3.81
CA ALA A 285 -32.35 -18.56 2.86
C ALA A 285 -31.09 -19.37 3.23
N SER A 286 -30.85 -20.41 2.44
CA SER A 286 -29.59 -21.16 2.44
C SER A 286 -28.95 -21.11 1.06
N VAL A 287 -27.67 -20.78 0.96
CA VAL A 287 -26.91 -20.80 -0.30
C VAL A 287 -26.03 -22.05 -0.34
N VAL A 288 -26.15 -22.85 -1.40
CA VAL A 288 -25.33 -24.05 -1.59
C VAL A 288 -24.28 -23.78 -2.67
N VAL A 289 -23.02 -24.04 -2.35
CA VAL A 289 -21.87 -23.93 -3.27
C VAL A 289 -21.34 -25.33 -3.56
N SER A 290 -21.07 -25.59 -4.84
CA SER A 290 -20.46 -26.83 -5.34
C SER A 290 -19.26 -26.48 -6.21
N GLY A 291 -18.06 -26.89 -5.78
CA GLY A 291 -16.82 -26.44 -6.42
C GLY A 291 -16.73 -24.92 -6.40
N ASN A 292 -16.61 -24.30 -7.57
CA ASN A 292 -16.48 -22.84 -7.71
C ASN A 292 -17.79 -22.11 -8.04
N LYS A 293 -18.94 -22.78 -7.99
CA LYS A 293 -20.23 -22.21 -8.40
C LYS A 293 -21.29 -22.30 -7.31
N ILE A 294 -22.20 -21.33 -7.33
CA ILE A 294 -23.45 -21.40 -6.59
C ILE A 294 -24.33 -22.45 -7.26
N LEU A 295 -24.65 -23.52 -6.53
CA LEU A 295 -25.48 -24.63 -6.99
C LEU A 295 -26.97 -24.29 -6.88
N SER A 296 -27.41 -23.85 -5.70
CA SER A 296 -28.81 -23.53 -5.43
C SER A 296 -28.96 -22.48 -4.33
N ILE A 297 -30.16 -21.92 -4.25
CA ILE A 297 -30.64 -21.11 -3.13
C ILE A 297 -31.89 -21.82 -2.61
N ASP A 298 -31.79 -22.37 -1.41
CA ASP A 298 -32.83 -23.17 -0.77
C ASP A 298 -33.51 -22.37 0.36
N ALA A 299 -34.59 -22.91 0.92
CA ALA A 299 -35.23 -22.34 2.12
C ALA A 299 -34.25 -22.34 3.31
N ALA A 300 -34.45 -21.40 4.25
CA ALA A 300 -33.60 -21.29 5.45
C ALA A 300 -33.60 -22.55 6.33
N ASP A 301 -34.72 -23.27 6.38
CA ASP A 301 -34.93 -24.48 7.15
C ASP A 301 -34.62 -25.77 6.37
N ALA A 302 -34.07 -25.65 5.16
CA ALA A 302 -33.61 -26.80 4.39
C ALA A 302 -32.50 -27.53 5.16
N VAL A 303 -32.71 -28.83 5.38
CA VAL A 303 -31.76 -29.70 6.09
C VAL A 303 -30.57 -29.99 5.19
N ALA A 304 -29.36 -29.87 5.73
CA ALA A 304 -28.14 -30.20 5.01
C ALA A 304 -28.12 -31.67 4.58
N GLY A 305 -27.72 -31.92 3.32
CA GLY A 305 -27.53 -33.27 2.80
C GLY A 305 -26.30 -33.96 3.42
N GLU A 306 -26.19 -35.29 3.29
CA GLU A 306 -25.05 -36.06 3.82
C GLU A 306 -23.69 -35.62 3.22
N ASN A 307 -23.72 -35.07 1.99
CA ASN A 307 -22.57 -34.55 1.25
C ASN A 307 -22.42 -33.03 1.35
N GLU A 308 -22.87 -32.41 2.44
CA GLU A 308 -22.73 -30.98 2.70
C GLU A 308 -21.99 -30.73 4.01
N ILE A 309 -21.13 -29.69 4.03
CA ILE A 309 -20.74 -29.02 5.26
C ILE A 309 -21.67 -27.82 5.49
N GLU A 310 -21.92 -27.49 6.75
CA GLU A 310 -22.86 -26.42 7.09
C GLU A 310 -22.14 -25.26 7.77
N ILE A 311 -22.42 -24.05 7.30
CA ILE A 311 -21.98 -22.78 7.88
C ILE A 311 -23.23 -22.01 8.31
N ASP A 312 -23.28 -21.60 9.58
CA ASP A 312 -24.34 -20.77 10.10
C ASP A 312 -24.04 -19.29 9.85
N GLY A 313 -24.82 -18.66 8.97
CA GLY A 313 -24.72 -17.22 8.69
C GLY A 313 -25.34 -16.34 9.79
N ALA A 314 -25.99 -16.91 10.80
CA ALA A 314 -26.53 -16.22 11.97
C ALA A 314 -27.46 -15.02 11.66
N GLY A 315 -28.17 -15.07 10.53
CA GLY A 315 -29.05 -14.00 10.05
C GLY A 315 -28.33 -12.88 9.29
N GLY A 316 -27.03 -13.01 9.06
CA GLY A 316 -26.20 -12.05 8.32
C GLY A 316 -26.55 -11.97 6.83
N THR A 317 -25.86 -11.07 6.14
CA THR A 317 -26.12 -10.75 4.73
C THR A 317 -24.98 -11.23 3.83
N LEU A 318 -25.31 -12.01 2.82
CA LEU A 318 -24.43 -12.31 1.70
C LEU A 318 -24.54 -11.24 0.62
N VAL A 319 -23.39 -10.77 0.14
CA VAL A 319 -23.26 -9.82 -0.95
C VAL A 319 -22.28 -10.38 -1.97
N ALA A 320 -22.59 -10.25 -3.27
CA ALA A 320 -21.66 -10.63 -4.32
C ALA A 320 -20.34 -9.85 -4.20
N GLY A 321 -19.23 -10.47 -4.60
CA GLY A 321 -17.91 -9.87 -4.45
C GLY A 321 -17.76 -8.54 -5.18
N LEU A 322 -17.01 -7.63 -4.56
CA LEU A 322 -16.85 -6.26 -5.02
C LEU A 322 -15.77 -6.12 -6.10
N TYR A 323 -15.87 -5.02 -6.84
CA TYR A 323 -14.97 -4.59 -7.89
C TYR A 323 -14.27 -3.29 -7.49
N ASP A 324 -12.93 -3.31 -7.44
CA ASP A 324 -12.16 -2.07 -7.58
C ASP A 324 -11.83 -1.85 -9.06
N MET A 325 -12.38 -0.79 -9.65
CA MET A 325 -12.21 -0.49 -11.06
C MET A 325 -10.95 0.31 -11.37
N HIS A 326 -10.16 0.67 -10.36
CA HIS A 326 -8.89 1.36 -10.52
C HIS A 326 -7.87 0.88 -9.49
N GLY A 327 -7.42 -0.36 -9.65
CA GLY A 327 -6.37 -0.95 -8.84
C GLY A 327 -5.02 -1.02 -9.55
N HIS A 328 -3.98 -1.28 -8.77
CA HIS A 328 -2.61 -1.56 -9.23
C HIS A 328 -2.08 -2.76 -8.46
N MET A 329 -2.30 -3.97 -8.99
CA MET A 329 -2.13 -5.20 -8.23
C MET A 329 -0.66 -5.54 -7.96
N SER A 330 -0.44 -6.13 -6.78
CA SER A 330 0.79 -6.79 -6.33
C SER A 330 0.41 -8.08 -5.60
N GLU A 331 1.40 -8.89 -5.21
CA GLU A 331 1.17 -10.05 -4.33
C GLU A 331 0.67 -9.59 -2.95
N ASP A 332 1.24 -8.50 -2.43
CA ASP A 332 0.92 -7.92 -1.12
C ASP A 332 -0.56 -7.48 -1.02
N ASP A 333 -1.06 -6.87 -2.09
CA ASP A 333 -2.45 -6.42 -2.17
C ASP A 333 -3.46 -7.55 -2.42
N ALA A 334 -3.03 -8.67 -3.02
CA ALA A 334 -3.94 -9.67 -3.58
C ALA A 334 -4.82 -10.33 -2.51
N LEU A 335 -4.21 -10.86 -1.45
CA LEU A 335 -4.92 -11.51 -0.36
C LEU A 335 -5.77 -10.51 0.43
N LEU A 336 -5.21 -9.34 0.79
CA LEU A 336 -5.92 -8.35 1.58
C LEU A 336 -7.18 -7.84 0.86
N ASN A 337 -7.14 -7.61 -0.44
CA ASN A 337 -8.32 -7.26 -1.24
C ASN A 337 -9.42 -8.32 -1.13
N VAL A 338 -9.07 -9.61 -1.25
CA VAL A 338 -10.03 -10.70 -1.08
C VAL A 338 -10.63 -10.67 0.32
N LEU A 339 -9.83 -10.51 1.38
CA LEU A 339 -10.35 -10.44 2.76
C LEU A 339 -11.32 -9.27 2.99
N ALA A 340 -11.17 -8.16 2.27
CA ALA A 340 -12.12 -7.04 2.28
C ALA A 340 -13.30 -7.21 1.30
N GLY A 341 -13.51 -8.41 0.76
CA GLY A 341 -14.63 -8.71 -0.14
C GLY A 341 -14.45 -8.21 -1.57
N VAL A 342 -13.27 -7.69 -1.92
CA VAL A 342 -12.91 -7.29 -3.29
C VAL A 342 -12.40 -8.51 -4.03
N THR A 343 -13.30 -9.18 -4.77
CA THR A 343 -12.98 -10.42 -5.49
C THR A 343 -12.67 -10.19 -6.97
N SER A 344 -12.76 -8.94 -7.44
CA SER A 344 -12.43 -8.54 -8.81
C SER A 344 -11.74 -7.18 -8.81
N VAL A 345 -10.74 -7.00 -9.67
CA VAL A 345 -10.03 -5.72 -9.84
C VAL A 345 -9.80 -5.47 -11.33
N ARG A 346 -10.04 -4.23 -11.78
CA ARG A 346 -9.52 -3.73 -13.06
C ARG A 346 -8.17 -3.06 -12.78
N ASP A 347 -7.09 -3.73 -13.18
CA ASP A 347 -5.74 -3.20 -13.06
C ASP A 347 -5.52 -2.17 -14.18
N MET A 348 -5.27 -0.92 -13.78
CA MET A 348 -5.21 0.24 -14.68
C MET A 348 -3.79 0.53 -15.21
N GLY A 349 -2.84 -0.36 -14.98
CA GLY A 349 -1.48 -0.26 -15.50
C GLY A 349 -0.45 -0.79 -14.50
N ASN A 350 0.48 -1.61 -14.98
CA ASN A 350 1.44 -2.30 -14.12
C ASN A 350 2.71 -2.66 -14.88
N ASN A 351 3.66 -3.31 -14.20
CA ASN A 351 4.68 -4.10 -14.89
C ASN A 351 4.03 -5.39 -15.43
N ASN A 352 4.06 -5.56 -16.77
CA ASN A 352 3.34 -6.65 -17.43
C ASN A 352 3.88 -8.06 -17.09
N GLU A 353 5.19 -8.20 -16.84
CA GLU A 353 5.78 -9.51 -16.49
C GLU A 353 5.40 -9.92 -15.07
N VAL A 354 5.52 -8.97 -14.12
CA VAL A 354 5.13 -9.15 -12.72
C VAL A 354 3.66 -9.49 -12.61
N LEU A 355 2.80 -8.73 -13.30
CA LEU A 355 1.35 -8.94 -13.25
C LEU A 355 0.93 -10.28 -13.88
N GLU A 356 1.56 -10.70 -14.97
CA GLU A 356 1.29 -12.02 -15.57
C GLU A 356 1.65 -13.15 -14.59
N SER A 357 2.81 -13.06 -13.93
CA SER A 357 3.25 -14.02 -12.90
C SER A 357 2.22 -14.14 -11.78
N LEU A 358 1.78 -13.01 -11.22
CA LEU A 358 0.73 -12.95 -10.19
C LEU A 358 -0.57 -13.61 -10.66
N ILE A 359 -1.06 -13.26 -11.85
CA ILE A 359 -2.31 -13.80 -12.40
C ILE A 359 -2.21 -15.32 -12.57
N GLN A 360 -1.08 -15.85 -13.03
CA GLN A 360 -0.91 -17.29 -13.16
C GLN A 360 -0.95 -17.98 -11.80
N LYS A 361 -0.25 -17.45 -10.78
CA LYS A 361 -0.31 -17.98 -9.42
C LYS A 361 -1.73 -17.95 -8.83
N ILE A 362 -2.49 -16.89 -9.09
CA ILE A 362 -3.90 -16.77 -8.68
C ILE A 362 -4.81 -17.79 -9.38
N LYS A 363 -4.57 -18.05 -10.67
CA LYS A 363 -5.34 -19.00 -11.48
C LYS A 363 -5.07 -20.46 -11.10
N THR A 364 -3.83 -20.79 -10.78
CA THR A 364 -3.43 -22.14 -10.37
C THR A 364 -3.70 -22.43 -8.89
N GLY A 365 -4.14 -21.43 -8.12
CA GLY A 365 -4.45 -21.56 -6.70
C GLY A 365 -3.21 -21.57 -5.79
N VAL A 366 -2.04 -21.24 -6.33
CA VAL A 366 -0.79 -21.05 -5.58
C VAL A 366 -0.92 -19.86 -4.64
N LEU A 367 -1.50 -18.76 -5.14
CA LEU A 367 -1.85 -17.57 -4.36
C LEU A 367 -3.36 -17.33 -4.41
N VAL A 368 -3.88 -16.64 -3.40
CA VAL A 368 -5.22 -16.04 -3.45
C VAL A 368 -5.12 -14.60 -3.94
N GLY A 369 -6.09 -14.21 -4.75
CA GLY A 369 -6.26 -12.85 -5.18
C GLY A 369 -7.56 -12.65 -5.94
N PRO A 370 -7.91 -11.39 -6.23
CA PRO A 370 -9.09 -11.07 -7.03
C PRO A 370 -8.93 -11.59 -8.46
N ASN A 371 -10.04 -11.62 -9.19
CA ASN A 371 -10.02 -11.77 -10.63
C ASN A 371 -9.54 -10.47 -11.28
N ILE A 372 -8.42 -10.52 -12.00
CA ILE A 372 -7.76 -9.32 -12.54
C ILE A 372 -8.14 -9.11 -14.01
N THR A 373 -8.77 -7.98 -14.30
CA THR A 373 -8.99 -7.48 -15.66
C THR A 373 -7.89 -6.47 -15.99
N ARG A 374 -7.11 -6.73 -17.05
CA ARG A 374 -5.90 -5.93 -17.34
C ARG A 374 -6.16 -4.85 -18.38
N MET A 375 -5.71 -3.64 -18.09
CA MET A 375 -5.64 -2.54 -19.04
C MET A 375 -4.23 -2.39 -19.61
N GLY A 376 -4.13 -2.22 -20.92
CA GLY A 376 -2.87 -2.01 -21.63
C GLY A 376 -2.38 -0.59 -21.45
N PHE A 377 -1.41 -0.38 -20.56
CA PHE A 377 -0.87 0.93 -20.24
C PHE A 377 0.14 1.39 -21.30
N ILE A 378 -0.17 2.49 -21.99
CA ILE A 378 0.73 3.11 -22.99
C ILE A 378 1.06 4.52 -22.52
N GLU A 379 2.36 4.83 -22.47
CA GLU A 379 2.89 6.11 -22.03
C GLU A 379 3.84 6.70 -23.08
N GLY A 380 3.86 8.02 -23.21
CA GLY A 380 4.80 8.71 -24.11
C GLY A 380 6.13 8.99 -23.42
N LYS A 381 7.25 8.80 -24.13
CA LYS A 381 8.58 9.11 -23.58
C LYS A 381 8.74 10.61 -23.32
N SER A 382 9.12 10.96 -22.09
CA SER A 382 9.42 12.34 -21.71
C SER A 382 10.28 12.36 -20.44
N PRO A 383 10.88 13.48 -20.04
CA PRO A 383 11.54 13.60 -18.73
C PRO A 383 10.64 13.33 -17.51
N PHE A 384 9.32 13.20 -17.71
CA PHE A 384 8.31 13.02 -16.67
C PHE A 384 7.49 11.74 -16.83
N ASN A 385 7.86 10.83 -17.72
CA ASN A 385 7.05 9.64 -17.98
C ASN A 385 6.97 8.71 -16.76
N SER A 386 5.88 7.94 -16.69
CA SER A 386 5.88 6.73 -15.86
C SER A 386 6.69 5.64 -16.56
N ASN A 387 7.41 4.82 -15.79
CA ASN A 387 8.20 3.70 -16.33
C ASN A 387 7.46 2.34 -16.29
N ASN A 388 6.12 2.36 -16.24
CA ASN A 388 5.26 1.17 -16.33
C ASN A 388 4.72 0.95 -17.75
N GLY A 389 4.22 -0.27 -18.03
CA GLY A 389 3.59 -0.60 -19.31
C GLY A 389 4.54 -0.55 -20.52
N ILE A 390 4.09 0.06 -21.62
CA ILE A 390 4.88 0.24 -22.85
C ILE A 390 5.11 1.73 -23.08
N LEU A 391 6.38 2.12 -23.15
CA LEU A 391 6.82 3.47 -23.48
C LEU A 391 6.96 3.64 -25.00
N VAL A 392 6.44 4.74 -25.55
CA VAL A 392 6.46 5.00 -26.99
C VAL A 392 6.99 6.39 -27.33
N GLU A 393 7.67 6.52 -28.46
CA GLU A 393 8.27 7.76 -28.98
C GLU A 393 7.59 8.24 -30.27
N SER A 394 6.69 7.45 -30.87
CA SER A 394 5.97 7.80 -32.10
C SER A 394 4.55 7.21 -32.17
N GLU A 395 3.70 7.77 -33.05
CA GLU A 395 2.37 7.22 -33.34
C GLU A 395 2.44 5.75 -33.80
N ALA A 396 3.42 5.42 -34.66
CA ALA A 396 3.59 4.05 -35.15
C ALA A 396 3.88 3.05 -34.02
N GLU A 397 4.71 3.43 -33.06
CA GLU A 397 4.98 2.63 -31.86
C GLU A 397 3.74 2.54 -30.96
N ALA A 398 2.97 3.62 -30.81
CA ALA A 398 1.72 3.59 -30.06
C ALA A 398 0.72 2.60 -30.67
N LEU A 399 0.56 2.59 -32.00
CA LEU A 399 -0.29 1.63 -32.70
C LEU A 399 0.22 0.18 -32.57
N ALA A 400 1.54 -0.02 -32.58
CA ALA A 400 2.15 -1.32 -32.33
C ALA A 400 1.96 -1.80 -30.88
N ALA A 401 1.98 -0.88 -29.91
CA ALA A 401 1.70 -1.17 -28.51
C ALA A 401 0.25 -1.63 -28.31
N VAL A 402 -0.73 -0.98 -28.97
CA VAL A 402 -2.13 -1.45 -28.99
C VAL A 402 -2.22 -2.89 -29.50
N GLN A 403 -1.57 -3.19 -30.63
CA GLN A 403 -1.56 -4.55 -31.18
C GLN A 403 -0.93 -5.54 -30.19
N THR A 404 0.18 -5.18 -29.55
CA THR A 404 0.86 -6.03 -28.56
C THR A 404 -0.06 -6.37 -27.39
N TYR A 405 -0.83 -5.39 -26.89
CA TYR A 405 -1.78 -5.63 -25.80
C TYR A 405 -2.97 -6.48 -26.24
N ALA A 406 -3.48 -6.29 -27.46
CA ALA A 406 -4.52 -7.14 -28.04
C ALA A 406 -4.05 -8.60 -28.17
N ASP A 407 -2.85 -8.82 -28.69
CA ASP A 407 -2.27 -10.15 -28.88
C ASP A 407 -2.06 -10.88 -27.53
N LYS A 408 -1.84 -10.13 -26.45
CA LYS A 408 -1.72 -10.63 -25.07
C LYS A 408 -3.06 -10.77 -24.34
N GLY A 409 -4.18 -10.44 -24.99
CA GLY A 409 -5.52 -10.55 -24.42
C GLY A 409 -5.78 -9.57 -23.27
N PHE A 410 -5.26 -8.35 -23.36
CA PHE A 410 -5.68 -7.25 -22.47
C PHE A 410 -7.10 -6.80 -22.83
N TYR A 411 -7.85 -6.31 -21.85
CA TYR A 411 -9.25 -5.93 -22.03
C TYR A 411 -9.38 -4.64 -22.84
N GLY A 412 -8.62 -3.61 -22.48
CA GLY A 412 -8.65 -2.30 -23.12
C GLY A 412 -7.29 -1.60 -23.09
N ILE A 413 -7.24 -0.34 -23.49
CA ILE A 413 -6.04 0.51 -23.49
C ILE A 413 -6.21 1.66 -22.50
N LYS A 414 -5.18 1.93 -21.70
CA LYS A 414 -5.07 3.14 -20.87
C LYS A 414 -3.95 4.03 -21.41
N LEU A 415 -4.28 5.26 -21.79
CA LEU A 415 -3.30 6.30 -22.11
C LEU A 415 -2.96 7.14 -20.88
N TYR A 416 -1.74 7.65 -20.85
CA TYR A 416 -1.20 8.36 -19.68
C TYR A 416 -0.63 9.74 -20.02
N ASN A 417 -0.26 10.48 -18.97
CA ASN A 417 0.03 11.92 -18.99
C ASN A 417 1.06 12.37 -20.04
N SER A 418 2.09 11.58 -20.33
CA SER A 418 3.15 11.97 -21.26
C SER A 418 2.90 11.55 -22.71
N MET A 419 1.77 10.90 -22.98
CA MET A 419 1.33 10.59 -24.35
C MET A 419 1.20 11.87 -25.19
N ASN A 420 1.52 11.78 -26.48
CA ASN A 420 1.16 12.86 -27.40
C ASN A 420 -0.34 12.76 -27.74
N GLY A 421 -1.13 13.74 -27.29
CA GLY A 421 -2.59 13.76 -27.48
C GLY A 421 -3.03 13.70 -28.94
N GLU A 422 -2.22 14.20 -29.87
CA GLU A 422 -2.52 14.16 -31.31
C GLU A 422 -2.57 12.72 -31.87
N TRP A 423 -1.94 11.75 -31.20
CA TRP A 423 -1.99 10.34 -31.60
C TRP A 423 -3.25 9.63 -31.11
N ALA A 424 -3.98 10.20 -30.15
CA ALA A 424 -5.13 9.57 -29.52
C ALA A 424 -6.21 9.13 -30.53
N PRO A 425 -6.62 9.92 -31.55
CA PRO A 425 -7.62 9.48 -32.52
C PRO A 425 -7.20 8.21 -33.31
N ALA A 426 -5.93 8.10 -33.69
CA ALA A 426 -5.41 6.93 -34.40
C ALA A 426 -5.36 5.70 -33.47
N ILE A 427 -4.92 5.90 -32.23
CA ILE A 427 -4.86 4.87 -31.18
C ILE A 427 -6.26 4.33 -30.88
N VAL A 428 -7.24 5.21 -30.63
CA VAL A 428 -8.63 4.85 -30.35
C VAL A 428 -9.23 4.07 -31.51
N LYS A 429 -9.09 4.56 -32.74
CA LYS A 429 -9.56 3.85 -33.94
C LYS A 429 -8.98 2.44 -34.04
N LYS A 430 -7.68 2.26 -33.76
CA LYS A 430 -7.02 0.95 -33.77
C LYS A 430 -7.53 0.05 -32.65
N ALA A 431 -7.63 0.54 -31.41
CA ALA A 431 -8.13 -0.21 -30.26
C ALA A 431 -9.58 -0.67 -30.45
N HIS A 432 -10.46 0.23 -30.90
CA HIS A 432 -11.86 -0.11 -31.20
C HIS A 432 -11.99 -1.13 -32.34
N SER A 433 -11.12 -1.10 -33.35
CA SER A 433 -11.11 -2.15 -34.40
C SER A 433 -10.74 -3.55 -33.88
N LEU A 434 -10.19 -3.61 -32.67
CA LEU A 434 -9.86 -4.83 -31.94
C LEU A 434 -10.82 -5.11 -30.78
N ASN A 435 -11.93 -4.35 -30.68
CA ASN A 435 -12.92 -4.39 -29.59
C ASN A 435 -12.34 -4.07 -28.20
N MET A 436 -11.30 -3.23 -28.14
CA MET A 436 -10.69 -2.77 -26.90
C MET A 436 -11.15 -1.35 -26.57
N PRO A 437 -11.82 -1.10 -25.43
CA PRO A 437 -12.15 0.26 -25.02
C PRO A 437 -10.88 1.04 -24.67
N VAL A 438 -10.93 2.37 -24.82
CA VAL A 438 -9.83 3.29 -24.49
C VAL A 438 -10.25 4.23 -23.39
N MET A 439 -9.38 4.37 -22.40
CA MET A 439 -9.58 5.22 -21.24
C MET A 439 -8.27 5.80 -20.75
N GLY A 440 -8.32 6.57 -19.66
CA GLY A 440 -7.13 7.00 -18.95
C GLY A 440 -7.10 8.48 -18.67
N HIS A 441 -5.88 8.98 -18.56
CA HIS A 441 -5.63 10.38 -18.25
C HIS A 441 -5.89 11.25 -19.47
N VAL A 442 -6.07 12.55 -19.23
CA VAL A 442 -5.98 13.53 -20.31
C VAL A 442 -4.49 13.81 -20.53
N PRO A 443 -3.91 13.50 -21.72
CA PRO A 443 -2.51 13.77 -21.99
C PRO A 443 -2.18 15.26 -21.83
N ALA A 444 -0.96 15.57 -21.42
CA ALA A 444 -0.54 16.95 -21.21
C ALA A 444 -0.75 17.80 -22.48
N PHE A 445 -1.11 19.06 -22.27
CA PHE A 445 -1.44 20.02 -23.34
C PHE A 445 -2.67 19.65 -24.20
N SER A 446 -3.45 18.64 -23.79
CA SER A 446 -4.76 18.30 -24.35
C SER A 446 -5.88 18.62 -23.35
N THR A 447 -7.13 18.54 -23.81
CA THR A 447 -8.31 18.68 -22.95
C THR A 447 -9.14 17.39 -22.91
N ALA A 448 -10.00 17.25 -21.89
CA ALA A 448 -10.99 16.18 -21.85
C ALA A 448 -11.89 16.16 -23.09
N ASN A 449 -12.21 17.33 -23.65
CA ASN A 449 -13.00 17.41 -24.89
C ASN A 449 -12.26 16.78 -26.07
N ASP A 450 -10.95 16.97 -26.17
CA ASP A 450 -10.14 16.38 -27.25
C ASP A 450 -10.16 14.84 -27.14
N MET A 451 -10.03 14.30 -25.93
CA MET A 451 -10.07 12.86 -25.68
C MET A 451 -11.46 12.26 -25.92
N ILE A 452 -12.53 12.95 -25.51
CA ILE A 452 -13.91 12.53 -25.80
C ILE A 452 -14.15 12.52 -27.31
N ASN A 453 -13.70 13.55 -28.04
CA ASN A 453 -13.83 13.62 -29.50
C ASN A 453 -12.95 12.59 -30.22
N ALA A 454 -11.80 12.23 -29.66
CA ALA A 454 -10.96 11.14 -30.16
C ALA A 454 -11.64 9.76 -29.99
N GLY A 455 -12.58 9.65 -29.05
CA GLY A 455 -13.43 8.48 -28.83
C GLY A 455 -13.09 7.68 -27.56
N TYR A 456 -12.60 8.34 -26.50
CA TYR A 456 -12.48 7.69 -25.20
C TYR A 456 -13.83 7.14 -24.71
N ASP A 457 -13.79 5.93 -24.16
CA ASP A 457 -14.94 5.26 -23.55
C ASP A 457 -15.10 5.66 -22.07
N GLU A 458 -14.01 6.04 -21.41
CA GLU A 458 -13.99 6.47 -20.01
C GLU A 458 -12.87 7.50 -19.76
N LEU A 459 -13.14 8.51 -18.92
CA LEU A 459 -12.12 9.42 -18.38
C LEU A 459 -11.79 8.99 -16.94
N THR A 460 -10.49 8.94 -16.60
CA THR A 460 -10.02 8.52 -15.27
C THR A 460 -9.43 9.68 -14.48
N HIS A 461 -9.72 9.68 -13.18
CA HIS A 461 -9.46 10.72 -12.20
C HIS A 461 -10.20 12.03 -12.55
N ILE A 462 -11.11 12.45 -11.67
CA ILE A 462 -11.94 13.62 -11.93
C ILE A 462 -11.12 14.91 -12.12
N ASN A 463 -9.97 15.03 -11.45
CA ASN A 463 -9.06 16.15 -11.68
C ASN A 463 -8.58 16.26 -13.12
N GLN A 464 -8.32 15.16 -13.84
CA GLN A 464 -7.88 15.22 -15.24
C GLN A 464 -8.90 15.91 -16.14
N THR A 465 -10.19 15.74 -15.84
CA THR A 465 -11.27 16.45 -16.53
C THR A 465 -11.34 17.91 -16.11
N MET A 466 -11.31 18.17 -14.81
CA MET A 466 -11.53 19.51 -14.25
C MET A 466 -10.35 20.48 -14.47
N LEU A 467 -9.12 19.96 -14.56
CA LEU A 467 -7.93 20.75 -14.87
C LEU A 467 -8.06 21.48 -16.21
N GLY A 468 -8.72 20.87 -17.20
CA GLY A 468 -8.99 21.49 -18.50
C GLY A 468 -9.86 22.76 -18.44
N TRP A 469 -10.44 23.08 -17.28
CA TRP A 469 -11.25 24.28 -17.07
C TRP A 469 -10.54 25.38 -16.27
N VAL A 470 -9.40 25.08 -15.63
CA VAL A 470 -8.69 26.00 -14.72
C VAL A 470 -7.20 26.17 -14.98
N LEU A 471 -6.65 25.39 -15.92
CA LEU A 471 -5.28 25.55 -16.38
C LEU A 471 -5.18 26.62 -17.47
N GLU A 472 -4.10 27.37 -17.42
CA GLU A 472 -3.71 28.32 -18.45
C GLU A 472 -2.92 27.63 -19.58
N PRO A 473 -2.92 28.18 -20.81
CA PRO A 473 -2.13 27.64 -21.91
C PRO A 473 -0.64 27.50 -21.54
N GLY A 474 -0.09 26.30 -21.73
CA GLY A 474 1.32 25.99 -21.46
C GLY A 474 1.61 25.42 -20.07
N GLU A 475 0.62 25.35 -19.17
CA GLU A 475 0.77 24.67 -17.89
C GLU A 475 0.87 23.14 -18.06
N ASP A 476 1.92 22.54 -17.49
CA ASP A 476 2.29 21.14 -17.72
C ASP A 476 1.80 20.21 -16.61
N THR A 477 0.78 19.40 -16.93
CA THR A 477 0.16 18.42 -16.02
C THR A 477 1.05 17.22 -15.70
N ARG A 478 2.23 17.10 -16.34
CA ARG A 478 3.19 16.04 -15.99
C ARG A 478 3.91 16.30 -14.68
N THR A 479 3.87 17.54 -14.17
CA THR A 479 4.45 17.97 -12.89
C THR A 479 3.46 17.89 -11.72
N LEU A 480 3.88 18.19 -10.49
CA LEU A 480 2.99 18.31 -9.32
C LEU A 480 1.87 19.36 -9.49
N LEU A 481 1.96 20.24 -10.50
CA LEU A 481 0.92 21.20 -10.83
C LEU A 481 -0.46 20.55 -11.02
N ARG A 482 -0.53 19.33 -11.55
CA ARG A 482 -1.81 18.59 -11.70
C ARG A 482 -2.55 18.33 -10.38
N LEU A 483 -1.84 18.45 -9.26
CA LEU A 483 -2.39 18.28 -7.92
C LEU A 483 -2.63 19.65 -7.27
N THR A 484 -1.67 20.57 -7.36
CA THR A 484 -1.74 21.87 -6.69
C THR A 484 -2.68 22.86 -7.37
N ALA A 485 -2.89 22.75 -8.69
CA ALA A 485 -3.83 23.61 -9.43
C ALA A 485 -5.30 23.40 -9.04
N LEU A 486 -5.62 22.32 -8.32
CA LEU A 486 -6.98 22.07 -7.83
C LEU A 486 -7.47 23.15 -6.86
N GLN A 487 -6.57 23.88 -6.20
CA GLN A 487 -6.93 25.04 -5.38
C GLN A 487 -7.65 26.16 -6.16
N ARG A 488 -7.64 26.12 -7.50
CA ARG A 488 -8.36 27.07 -8.37
C ARG A 488 -9.83 26.70 -8.62
N LEU A 489 -10.22 25.45 -8.31
CA LEU A 489 -11.57 24.96 -8.54
C LEU A 489 -12.69 25.70 -7.78
N PRO A 490 -12.51 26.22 -6.55
CA PRO A 490 -13.57 26.92 -5.84
C PRO A 490 -14.22 28.06 -6.62
N ASP A 491 -13.44 28.77 -7.45
CA ASP A 491 -13.90 29.92 -8.23
C ASP A 491 -14.53 29.54 -9.59
N LEU A 492 -14.53 28.25 -9.95
CA LEU A 492 -15.05 27.77 -11.21
C LEU A 492 -16.59 27.88 -11.27
N ASP A 493 -17.10 28.60 -12.28
CA ASP A 493 -18.52 28.58 -12.63
C ASP A 493 -18.87 27.31 -13.41
N LEU A 494 -19.58 26.40 -12.74
CA LEU A 494 -20.03 25.14 -13.33
C LEU A 494 -21.09 25.33 -14.43
N ASN A 495 -21.73 26.49 -14.54
CA ASN A 495 -22.68 26.81 -15.61
C ASN A 495 -22.00 27.42 -16.84
N SER A 496 -20.69 27.68 -16.77
CA SER A 496 -19.94 28.23 -17.89
C SER A 496 -19.99 27.31 -19.12
N ALA A 497 -19.94 27.91 -20.30
CA ALA A 497 -20.00 27.17 -21.57
C ALA A 497 -18.94 26.06 -21.71
N PRO A 498 -17.67 26.23 -21.25
CA PRO A 498 -16.68 25.15 -21.29
C PRO A 498 -17.07 23.91 -20.47
N VAL A 499 -17.55 24.09 -19.24
CA VAL A 499 -17.99 22.99 -18.36
C VAL A 499 -19.20 22.28 -18.97
N GLN A 500 -20.21 23.04 -19.38
CA GLN A 500 -21.44 22.50 -19.97
C GLN A 500 -21.14 21.69 -21.24
N LYS A 501 -20.26 22.21 -22.10
CA LYS A 501 -19.82 21.52 -23.33
C LYS A 501 -19.19 20.17 -23.03
N THR A 502 -18.31 20.07 -22.02
CA THR A 502 -17.67 18.79 -21.65
C THR A 502 -18.71 17.78 -21.16
N LEU A 503 -19.63 18.19 -20.27
CA LEU A 503 -20.69 17.32 -19.77
C LEU A 503 -21.63 16.85 -20.89
N ASP A 504 -22.00 17.74 -21.81
CA ASP A 504 -22.84 17.40 -22.97
C ASP A 504 -22.14 16.41 -23.91
N LEU A 505 -20.82 16.57 -24.11
CA LEU A 505 -20.01 15.63 -24.89
C LEU A 505 -19.93 14.25 -24.22
N MET A 506 -19.76 14.18 -22.90
CA MET A 506 -19.78 12.91 -22.17
C MET A 506 -21.12 12.20 -22.30
N VAL A 507 -22.24 12.92 -22.14
CA VAL A 507 -23.59 12.35 -22.35
C VAL A 507 -23.76 11.86 -23.78
N LYS A 508 -23.43 12.71 -24.77
CA LYS A 508 -23.60 12.39 -26.19
C LYS A 508 -22.80 11.15 -26.61
N ASN A 509 -21.57 11.03 -26.15
CA ASN A 509 -20.66 9.95 -26.52
C ASN A 509 -20.67 8.78 -25.53
N LYS A 510 -21.49 8.85 -24.47
CA LYS A 510 -21.61 7.83 -23.40
C LYS A 510 -20.29 7.53 -22.69
N VAL A 511 -19.48 8.56 -22.48
CA VAL A 511 -18.20 8.44 -21.78
C VAL A 511 -18.45 8.27 -20.28
N ALA A 512 -17.91 7.21 -19.69
CA ALA A 512 -17.97 6.99 -18.25
C ALA A 512 -16.94 7.87 -17.49
N MET A 513 -17.17 8.06 -16.20
CA MET A 513 -16.25 8.75 -15.29
C MET A 513 -15.80 7.79 -14.19
N ASP A 514 -14.51 7.51 -14.13
CA ASP A 514 -13.85 6.92 -12.98
C ASP A 514 -13.18 8.05 -12.18
N PRO A 515 -13.83 8.62 -11.14
CA PRO A 515 -13.36 9.83 -10.50
C PRO A 515 -12.24 9.61 -9.50
N THR A 516 -12.07 8.37 -9.02
CA THR A 516 -11.18 8.01 -7.90
C THR A 516 -11.32 8.97 -6.72
N LEU A 517 -12.53 9.09 -6.15
CA LEU A 517 -12.85 10.14 -5.20
C LEU A 517 -12.09 10.00 -3.87
N ALA A 518 -11.71 8.78 -3.47
CA ALA A 518 -10.95 8.48 -2.26
C ALA A 518 -9.53 9.06 -2.29
N ILE A 519 -8.81 8.96 -3.43
CA ILE A 519 -7.50 9.62 -3.54
C ILE A 519 -7.63 11.14 -3.54
N HIS A 520 -8.75 11.70 -4.04
CA HIS A 520 -9.00 13.14 -3.96
C HIS A 520 -9.38 13.60 -2.54
N GLU A 521 -10.12 12.78 -1.77
CA GLU A 521 -10.34 13.02 -0.35
C GLU A 521 -9.00 13.06 0.39
N LEU A 522 -8.15 12.06 0.17
CA LEU A 522 -6.83 11.99 0.79
C LEU A 522 -5.98 13.21 0.40
N LEU A 523 -5.89 13.50 -0.89
CA LEU A 523 -5.08 14.61 -1.41
C LEU A 523 -5.51 15.97 -0.86
N LEU A 524 -6.82 16.24 -0.85
CA LEU A 524 -7.34 17.58 -0.58
C LEU A 524 -7.66 17.82 0.90
N LEU A 525 -7.97 16.78 1.67
CA LEU A 525 -8.48 16.91 3.04
C LEU A 525 -7.55 16.40 4.14
N SER A 526 -6.49 15.64 3.84
CA SER A 526 -5.57 15.13 4.87
C SER A 526 -4.64 16.20 5.43
N ARG A 527 -4.42 16.20 6.75
CA ARG A 527 -3.55 17.16 7.47
C ARG A 527 -2.57 16.44 8.38
N ASN A 528 -1.36 16.96 8.49
CA ASN A 528 -0.39 16.47 9.48
C ASN A 528 -0.99 16.62 10.89
N GLY A 529 -0.94 15.56 11.69
CA GLY A 529 -1.43 15.50 13.06
C GLY A 529 -2.90 15.10 13.18
N GLU A 530 -3.65 15.11 12.07
CA GLU A 530 -5.06 14.72 12.03
C GLU A 530 -5.22 13.34 11.39
N THR A 531 -5.96 12.44 12.04
CA THR A 531 -6.29 11.14 11.45
C THR A 531 -7.15 11.36 10.20
N GLN A 532 -6.69 10.84 9.06
CA GLN A 532 -7.36 10.90 7.76
C GLN A 532 -8.79 10.34 7.84
N ALA A 533 -9.76 11.06 7.28
CA ALA A 533 -11.18 10.67 7.29
C ALA A 533 -11.44 9.26 6.76
N ARG A 534 -10.67 8.82 5.76
CA ARG A 534 -10.77 7.49 5.12
C ARG A 534 -10.53 6.33 6.08
N THR A 535 -9.75 6.53 7.15
CA THR A 535 -9.31 5.44 8.04
C THR A 535 -10.06 5.37 9.36
N LEU A 536 -10.83 6.41 9.71
CA LEU A 536 -11.44 6.59 11.04
C LEU A 536 -12.23 5.37 11.54
N ASP A 537 -12.85 4.62 10.64
CA ASP A 537 -13.68 3.47 11.01
C ASP A 537 -12.89 2.21 11.36
N TYR A 538 -11.60 2.13 11.03
CA TYR A 538 -10.81 0.91 11.18
C TYR A 538 -9.40 1.11 11.73
N ILE A 539 -8.93 2.35 11.87
CA ILE A 539 -7.51 2.62 12.14
C ILE A 539 -7.01 2.01 13.46
N ASP A 540 -7.86 1.91 14.48
CA ASP A 540 -7.52 1.32 15.79
C ASP A 540 -7.23 -0.20 15.73
N HIS A 541 -7.60 -0.84 14.63
CA HIS A 541 -7.31 -2.23 14.34
C HIS A 541 -5.96 -2.43 13.64
N MET A 542 -5.39 -1.39 13.04
CA MET A 542 -4.19 -1.47 12.21
C MET A 542 -2.90 -1.46 13.05
N PRO A 543 -1.76 -1.93 12.50
CA PRO A 543 -0.44 -1.78 13.11
C PRO A 543 -0.05 -0.33 13.42
N ALA A 544 0.95 -0.15 14.28
CA ALA A 544 1.34 1.17 14.77
C ALA A 544 1.82 2.11 13.66
N SER A 545 2.56 1.61 12.66
CA SER A 545 3.00 2.41 11.52
C SER A 545 1.81 2.91 10.70
N GLU A 546 0.83 2.04 10.42
CA GLU A 546 -0.40 2.41 9.70
C GLU A 546 -1.19 3.50 10.43
N GLN A 547 -1.33 3.38 11.76
CA GLN A 547 -1.98 4.39 12.60
C GLN A 547 -1.26 5.75 12.53
N ARG A 548 0.07 5.72 12.48
CA ARG A 548 0.89 6.92 12.40
C ARG A 548 0.83 7.55 11.00
N ASP A 549 0.89 6.73 9.95
CA ASP A 549 0.80 7.15 8.55
C ASP A 549 -0.57 7.69 8.17
N ALA A 550 -1.62 7.21 8.84
CA ALA A 550 -2.96 7.80 8.75
C ALA A 550 -3.03 9.24 9.29
N LYS A 551 -1.99 9.78 9.93
CA LYS A 551 -1.92 11.18 10.40
C LYS A 551 -1.01 12.07 9.57
N ARG A 552 -0.53 11.58 8.42
CA ARG A 552 0.29 12.34 7.48
C ARG A 552 -0.56 12.94 6.38
N ALA A 553 -0.33 14.21 6.03
CA ALA A 553 -0.90 14.80 4.83
C ALA A 553 -0.27 14.20 3.56
N MET A 554 -1.05 14.05 2.51
CA MET A 554 -0.53 13.59 1.21
C MET A 554 0.30 14.68 0.53
N ALA A 555 -0.22 15.91 0.46
CA ALA A 555 0.43 17.04 -0.19
C ALA A 555 0.71 18.19 0.79
N SER A 556 1.57 19.13 0.36
CA SER A 556 1.87 20.33 1.15
C SER A 556 0.68 21.28 1.22
N ILE A 557 0.54 21.93 2.37
CA ILE A 557 -0.46 22.99 2.60
C ILE A 557 0.28 24.13 3.28
N ALA A 558 0.46 25.22 2.56
CA ALA A 558 1.32 26.32 2.97
C ALA A 558 0.69 27.20 4.05
N ASN A 559 -0.64 27.37 4.03
CA ASN A 559 -1.37 28.26 4.93
C ASN A 559 -2.90 28.00 4.92
N ASP A 560 -3.63 28.66 5.82
CA ASP A 560 -5.09 28.55 5.97
C ASP A 560 -5.89 28.92 4.70
N ALA A 561 -5.38 29.84 3.87
CA ALA A 561 -6.07 30.21 2.64
C ALA A 561 -5.99 29.09 1.61
N GLU A 562 -4.82 28.45 1.48
CA GLU A 562 -4.64 27.26 0.64
C GLU A 562 -5.42 26.06 1.20
N ASP A 563 -5.43 25.85 2.53
CA ASP A 563 -6.27 24.84 3.18
C ASP A 563 -7.74 24.99 2.79
N LYS A 564 -8.29 26.20 2.92
CA LYS A 564 -9.66 26.52 2.53
C LYS A 564 -9.90 26.29 1.04
N ALA A 565 -8.93 26.62 0.20
CA ALA A 565 -9.04 26.41 -1.24
C ALA A 565 -9.09 24.92 -1.60
N TYR A 566 -8.26 24.07 -1.00
CA TYR A 566 -8.32 22.62 -1.23
C TYR A 566 -9.61 21.99 -0.70
N ARG A 567 -10.11 22.42 0.46
CA ARG A 567 -11.43 21.98 0.96
C ARG A 567 -12.55 22.37 -0.01
N GLY A 568 -12.56 23.61 -0.48
CA GLY A 568 -13.52 24.06 -1.49
C GLY A 568 -13.36 23.35 -2.84
N ALA A 569 -12.15 22.93 -3.19
CA ALA A 569 -11.88 22.14 -4.40
C ALA A 569 -12.51 20.74 -4.30
N TYR A 570 -12.45 20.11 -3.12
CA TYR A 570 -13.14 18.85 -2.86
C TYR A 570 -14.66 19.01 -2.99
N ASP A 571 -15.22 20.06 -2.38
CA ASP A 571 -16.66 20.37 -2.52
C ASP A 571 -17.06 20.57 -3.99
N LYS A 572 -16.22 21.27 -4.77
CA LYS A 572 -16.44 21.48 -6.21
C LYS A 572 -16.40 20.18 -7.01
N ILE A 573 -15.47 19.27 -6.69
CA ILE A 573 -15.42 17.92 -7.28
C ILE A 573 -16.73 17.17 -7.01
N VAL A 574 -17.21 17.16 -5.77
CA VAL A 574 -18.47 16.52 -5.39
C VAL A 574 -19.67 17.13 -6.14
N GLU A 575 -19.71 18.46 -6.31
CA GLU A 575 -20.74 19.15 -7.12
C GLU A 575 -20.74 18.70 -8.58
N VAL A 576 -19.56 18.61 -9.21
CA VAL A 576 -19.44 18.14 -10.61
C VAL A 576 -19.89 16.71 -10.75
N LEU A 577 -19.52 15.82 -9.82
CA LEU A 577 -19.96 14.43 -9.84
C LEU A 577 -21.47 14.27 -9.64
N LYS A 578 -22.10 15.11 -8.82
CA LYS A 578 -23.57 15.20 -8.73
C LYS A 578 -24.19 15.59 -10.06
N MET A 579 -23.62 16.58 -10.75
CA MET A 579 -24.09 17.00 -12.08
C MET A 579 -23.94 15.88 -13.11
N MET A 580 -22.80 15.16 -13.10
CA MET A 580 -22.57 14.00 -13.97
C MET A 580 -23.60 12.90 -13.73
N LYS A 581 -23.81 12.50 -12.47
CA LYS A 581 -24.83 11.50 -12.08
C LYS A 581 -26.23 11.95 -12.52
N ALA A 582 -26.60 13.20 -12.26
CA ALA A 582 -27.92 13.74 -12.62
C ALA A 582 -28.17 13.75 -14.15
N ARG A 583 -27.10 13.82 -14.95
CA ARG A 583 -27.15 13.73 -16.42
C ARG A 583 -27.11 12.29 -16.96
N GLY A 584 -26.99 11.30 -16.09
CA GLY A 584 -26.91 9.88 -16.48
C GLY A 584 -25.53 9.45 -16.96
N ILE A 585 -24.48 10.22 -16.69
CA ILE A 585 -23.09 9.77 -16.89
C ILE A 585 -22.81 8.67 -15.85
N LEU A 586 -22.30 7.52 -16.31
CA LEU A 586 -21.94 6.41 -15.42
C LEU A 586 -20.72 6.80 -14.58
N ILE A 587 -20.86 6.73 -13.26
CA ILE A 587 -19.76 6.89 -12.31
C ILE A 587 -19.25 5.50 -11.91
N VAL A 588 -17.98 5.24 -12.15
CA VAL A 588 -17.29 3.96 -11.94
C VAL A 588 -16.55 4.01 -10.59
N PRO A 589 -16.67 3.02 -9.68
CA PRO A 589 -15.96 3.01 -8.40
C PRO A 589 -14.55 2.43 -8.55
N GLY A 590 -13.55 3.31 -8.60
CA GLY A 590 -12.12 2.95 -8.61
C GLY A 590 -11.35 3.77 -7.57
N THR A 591 -10.26 3.25 -7.01
CA THR A 591 -9.58 3.93 -5.88
C THR A 591 -8.31 4.68 -6.24
N ASP A 592 -7.46 4.10 -7.08
CA ASP A 592 -6.06 4.50 -7.33
C ASP A 592 -5.18 4.57 -6.05
N LEU A 593 -5.64 3.96 -4.96
CA LEU A 593 -4.91 3.88 -3.69
C LEU A 593 -4.40 2.46 -3.40
N GLY A 594 -4.89 1.45 -4.12
CA GLY A 594 -4.68 0.06 -3.78
C GLY A 594 -5.28 -0.29 -2.41
N GLY A 595 -5.05 -1.50 -1.92
CA GLY A 595 -5.42 -1.88 -0.56
C GLY A 595 -6.93 -2.11 -0.28
N ALA A 596 -7.16 -3.04 0.64
CA ALA A 596 -8.44 -3.66 0.94
C ALA A 596 -9.59 -2.70 1.30
N PHE A 597 -9.31 -1.65 2.09
CA PHE A 597 -10.34 -0.80 2.69
C PHE A 597 -10.62 0.49 1.91
N ASN A 598 -9.77 0.85 0.93
CA ASN A 598 -9.94 2.08 0.17
C ASN A 598 -11.18 2.01 -0.74
N LEU A 599 -11.54 0.84 -1.27
CA LEU A 599 -12.77 0.67 -2.04
C LEU A 599 -14.02 0.87 -1.17
N HIS A 600 -13.99 0.41 0.08
CA HIS A 600 -15.11 0.65 1.01
C HIS A 600 -15.30 2.16 1.21
N ARG A 601 -14.20 2.91 1.34
CA ARG A 601 -14.26 4.37 1.42
C ARG A 601 -14.78 4.98 0.12
N GLU A 602 -14.32 4.55 -1.05
CA GLU A 602 -14.81 5.06 -2.34
C GLU A 602 -16.34 4.97 -2.44
N LEU A 603 -16.90 3.81 -2.09
CA LEU A 603 -18.35 3.61 -2.08
C LEU A 603 -19.05 4.52 -1.05
N GLU A 604 -18.51 4.68 0.17
CA GLU A 604 -19.05 5.62 1.17
C GLU A 604 -19.10 7.06 0.67
N LEU A 605 -18.05 7.51 -0.01
CA LEU A 605 -17.97 8.86 -0.55
C LEU A 605 -19.03 9.09 -1.62
N TYR A 606 -19.44 8.06 -2.35
CA TYR A 606 -20.49 8.17 -3.36
C TYR A 606 -21.89 8.43 -2.76
N GLN A 607 -22.09 8.26 -1.46
CA GLN A 607 -23.30 8.77 -0.80
C GLN A 607 -23.37 10.31 -0.88
N GLN A 608 -22.24 11.00 -0.87
CA GLN A 608 -22.19 12.47 -1.01
C GLN A 608 -22.75 12.92 -2.35
N ILE A 609 -22.60 12.11 -3.41
CA ILE A 609 -23.14 12.39 -4.76
C ILE A 609 -24.55 11.81 -4.97
N GLY A 610 -25.18 11.30 -3.90
CA GLY A 610 -26.59 10.93 -3.87
C GLY A 610 -26.89 9.48 -4.25
N TYR A 611 -25.95 8.56 -4.04
CA TYR A 611 -26.25 7.12 -4.04
C TYR A 611 -26.73 6.65 -2.65
N THR A 612 -27.65 5.71 -2.63
CA THR A 612 -28.04 4.94 -1.43
C THR A 612 -27.10 3.76 -1.20
N PRO A 613 -26.98 3.21 0.03
CA PRO A 613 -26.16 2.03 0.28
C PRO A 613 -26.50 0.83 -0.63
N ALA A 614 -27.78 0.56 -0.88
CA ALA A 614 -28.20 -0.52 -1.77
C ALA A 614 -27.76 -0.29 -3.23
N GLU A 615 -27.85 0.95 -3.74
CA GLU A 615 -27.33 1.27 -5.07
C GLU A 615 -25.79 1.11 -5.14
N LEU A 616 -25.07 1.40 -4.04
CA LEU A 616 -23.62 1.23 -3.97
C LEU A 616 -23.20 -0.24 -3.97
N LEU A 617 -23.93 -1.10 -3.26
CA LEU A 617 -23.70 -2.54 -3.31
C LEU A 617 -23.90 -3.08 -4.73
N LYS A 618 -24.96 -2.63 -5.42
CA LYS A 618 -25.20 -2.98 -6.82
C LYS A 618 -24.10 -2.43 -7.73
N LEU A 619 -23.71 -1.16 -7.54
CA LEU A 619 -22.70 -0.48 -8.34
C LEU A 619 -21.37 -1.22 -8.24
N GLY A 620 -20.89 -1.44 -7.02
CA GLY A 620 -19.61 -2.08 -6.72
C GLY A 620 -19.56 -3.59 -6.99
N SER A 621 -20.67 -4.24 -7.39
CA SER A 621 -20.70 -5.67 -7.72
C SER A 621 -21.31 -5.91 -9.11
N TYR A 622 -22.64 -5.99 -9.19
CA TYR A 622 -23.39 -6.33 -10.39
C TYR A 622 -23.09 -5.40 -11.56
N ASP A 623 -23.14 -4.09 -11.36
CA ASP A 623 -22.98 -3.14 -12.47
C ASP A 623 -21.55 -3.18 -13.04
N MET A 624 -20.53 -3.31 -12.19
CA MET A 624 -19.15 -3.43 -12.68
C MET A 624 -18.88 -4.75 -13.39
N ALA A 625 -19.49 -5.85 -12.94
CA ALA A 625 -19.47 -7.11 -13.69
C ALA A 625 -20.10 -6.93 -15.08
N ARG A 626 -21.24 -6.24 -15.19
CA ARG A 626 -21.87 -5.93 -16.48
C ARG A 626 -21.02 -4.99 -17.33
N TYR A 627 -20.42 -3.95 -16.73
CA TYR A 627 -19.58 -2.96 -17.40
C TYR A 627 -18.37 -3.63 -18.06
N LEU A 628 -17.75 -4.61 -17.39
CA LEU A 628 -16.66 -5.42 -17.93
C LEU A 628 -17.11 -6.58 -18.83
N GLY A 629 -18.41 -6.74 -19.10
CA GLY A 629 -18.96 -7.81 -19.94
C GLY A 629 -18.98 -9.21 -19.30
N GLN A 630 -18.79 -9.32 -17.98
CA GLN A 630 -18.63 -10.59 -17.24
C GLN A 630 -19.97 -11.11 -16.74
N GLN A 631 -20.58 -12.11 -17.39
CA GLN A 631 -21.94 -12.62 -17.09
C GLN A 631 -22.02 -13.69 -15.99
N ASP A 632 -20.89 -14.21 -15.56
CA ASP A 632 -20.76 -15.35 -14.65
C ASP A 632 -20.67 -14.96 -13.16
N ARG A 633 -20.76 -13.67 -12.82
CA ARG A 633 -20.56 -13.13 -11.47
C ARG A 633 -21.25 -11.77 -11.26
N GLY A 634 -21.13 -11.22 -10.05
CA GLY A 634 -21.71 -9.93 -9.64
C GLY A 634 -23.11 -10.03 -9.05
N ALA A 635 -23.65 -11.24 -8.90
CA ALA A 635 -24.86 -11.52 -8.11
C ALA A 635 -24.73 -12.91 -7.48
N ILE A 636 -25.60 -13.21 -6.51
CA ILE A 636 -25.69 -14.53 -5.88
C ILE A 636 -26.90 -15.23 -6.50
N GLU A 637 -26.66 -15.95 -7.60
CA GLU A 637 -27.68 -16.69 -8.35
C GLU A 637 -27.12 -18.07 -8.78
N PRO A 638 -27.96 -19.11 -8.91
CA PRO A 638 -27.52 -20.42 -9.38
C PRO A 638 -26.74 -20.36 -10.70
N GLY A 639 -25.62 -21.07 -10.76
CA GLY A 639 -24.73 -21.13 -11.93
C GLY A 639 -23.65 -20.05 -11.98
N MET A 640 -23.76 -18.99 -11.17
CA MET A 640 -22.72 -17.97 -11.04
C MET A 640 -21.54 -18.47 -10.20
N LEU A 641 -20.39 -17.82 -10.33
CA LEU A 641 -19.23 -18.07 -9.49
C LEU A 641 -19.55 -17.78 -8.02
N ALA A 642 -18.99 -18.62 -7.15
CA ALA A 642 -19.05 -18.44 -5.70
C ALA A 642 -18.03 -17.37 -5.24
N ASP A 643 -18.22 -16.15 -5.75
CA ASP A 643 -17.47 -14.94 -5.40
C ASP A 643 -18.41 -14.01 -4.60
N PHE A 644 -18.34 -14.08 -3.26
CA PHE A 644 -19.21 -13.33 -2.36
C PHE A 644 -18.59 -13.19 -0.97
N PHE A 645 -19.16 -12.35 -0.13
CA PHE A 645 -18.77 -12.22 1.27
C PHE A 645 -19.99 -12.14 2.19
N LEU A 646 -19.79 -12.49 3.45
CA LEU A 646 -20.78 -12.46 4.53
C LEU A 646 -20.45 -11.34 5.51
N VAL A 647 -21.45 -10.51 5.81
CA VAL A 647 -21.39 -9.53 6.89
C VAL A 647 -22.50 -9.82 7.93
N PRO A 648 -22.27 -9.58 9.24
CA PRO A 648 -23.31 -9.78 10.25
C PRO A 648 -24.51 -8.83 10.13
N ASN A 649 -24.29 -7.64 9.55
CA ASN A 649 -25.26 -6.55 9.53
C ASN A 649 -25.98 -6.42 8.18
N ASP A 650 -26.90 -5.44 8.06
CA ASP A 650 -27.60 -5.10 6.82
C ASP A 650 -26.87 -3.95 6.08
N PRO A 651 -26.07 -4.25 5.05
CA PRO A 651 -25.32 -3.23 4.31
C PRO A 651 -26.19 -2.36 3.40
N THR A 652 -27.50 -2.65 3.26
CA THR A 652 -28.43 -1.80 2.51
C THR A 652 -28.90 -0.58 3.34
N LYS A 653 -28.64 -0.58 4.65
CA LYS A 653 -28.96 0.53 5.56
C LYS A 653 -27.76 1.42 5.86
N ASP A 654 -26.59 0.80 5.98
CA ASP A 654 -25.32 1.49 6.18
C ASP A 654 -24.23 0.76 5.40
N ILE A 655 -23.68 1.43 4.40
CA ILE A 655 -22.64 0.85 3.54
C ILE A 655 -21.38 0.49 4.34
N LYS A 656 -21.12 1.14 5.49
CA LYS A 656 -19.96 0.84 6.36
C LYS A 656 -19.94 -0.60 6.88
N ALA A 657 -21.09 -1.29 6.89
CA ALA A 657 -21.18 -2.68 7.30
C ALA A 657 -20.24 -3.61 6.50
N ILE A 658 -19.87 -3.25 5.28
CA ILE A 658 -18.94 -4.03 4.43
C ILE A 658 -17.50 -4.08 4.97
N LYS A 659 -17.14 -3.30 6.00
CA LYS A 659 -15.86 -3.41 6.71
C LYS A 659 -15.82 -4.54 7.73
N THR A 660 -16.98 -5.11 8.08
CA THR A 660 -17.13 -6.14 9.14
C THR A 660 -17.35 -7.53 8.57
N ILE A 661 -16.51 -7.94 7.63
CA ILE A 661 -16.66 -9.21 6.90
C ILE A 661 -16.23 -10.37 7.80
N SER A 662 -17.13 -11.35 7.98
CA SER A 662 -16.86 -12.56 8.77
C SER A 662 -16.40 -13.75 7.93
N MET A 663 -16.69 -13.73 6.63
CA MET A 663 -16.30 -14.79 5.69
C MET A 663 -16.29 -14.24 4.26
N VAL A 664 -15.31 -14.67 3.47
CA VAL A 664 -15.23 -14.41 2.03
C VAL A 664 -15.14 -15.74 1.30
N SER A 665 -15.88 -15.88 0.21
CA SER A 665 -15.71 -16.94 -0.79
C SER A 665 -15.09 -16.35 -2.05
N ARG A 666 -13.95 -16.90 -2.48
CA ARG A 666 -13.34 -16.62 -3.79
C ARG A 666 -13.19 -17.93 -4.54
N GLY A 667 -13.93 -18.08 -5.64
CA GLY A 667 -13.94 -19.28 -6.45
C GLY A 667 -14.36 -20.55 -5.67
N GLY A 668 -15.20 -20.39 -4.65
CA GLY A 668 -15.63 -21.48 -3.75
C GLY A 668 -14.63 -21.85 -2.63
N VAL A 669 -13.47 -21.19 -2.58
CA VAL A 669 -12.55 -21.30 -1.45
C VAL A 669 -12.93 -20.27 -0.39
N LEU A 670 -13.06 -20.71 0.86
CA LEU A 670 -13.44 -19.85 1.96
C LEU A 670 -12.22 -19.29 2.72
N TYR A 671 -12.32 -18.03 3.09
CA TYR A 671 -11.37 -17.32 3.94
C TYR A 671 -12.13 -16.65 5.08
N PHE A 672 -11.55 -16.70 6.27
CA PHE A 672 -12.09 -16.07 7.47
C PHE A 672 -11.15 -14.95 7.90
N PRO A 673 -11.53 -13.66 7.70
CA PRO A 673 -10.61 -12.56 8.00
C PRO A 673 -10.09 -12.57 9.45
N SER A 674 -10.87 -13.09 10.41
CA SER A 674 -10.43 -13.24 11.81
C SER A 674 -9.23 -14.16 12.01
N GLU A 675 -8.99 -15.10 11.09
CA GLU A 675 -7.82 -16.00 11.14
C GLU A 675 -6.61 -15.41 10.44
N VAL A 676 -6.83 -14.58 9.41
CA VAL A 676 -5.78 -14.12 8.50
C VAL A 676 -5.25 -12.74 8.88
N TYR A 677 -6.12 -11.80 9.26
CA TYR A 677 -5.73 -10.45 9.67
C TYR A 677 -4.62 -10.37 10.73
N PRO A 678 -4.57 -11.27 11.74
CA PRO A 678 -3.47 -11.27 12.70
C PRO A 678 -2.07 -11.44 12.09
N GLU A 679 -1.93 -12.09 10.92
CA GLU A 679 -0.65 -12.25 10.21
C GLU A 679 -0.12 -10.94 9.60
N PHE A 680 -0.98 -9.93 9.52
CA PHE A 680 -0.68 -8.56 9.08
C PHE A 680 -0.67 -7.56 10.26
N GLY A 681 -0.75 -8.06 11.50
CA GLY A 681 -0.91 -7.21 12.69
C GLY A 681 -2.26 -6.49 12.77
N ILE A 682 -3.23 -6.87 11.94
CA ILE A 682 -4.59 -6.32 11.96
C ILE A 682 -5.41 -7.07 13.02
N LYS A 683 -6.04 -6.33 13.93
CA LYS A 683 -7.01 -6.90 14.88
C LYS A 683 -8.30 -7.27 14.13
N PRO A 684 -8.83 -8.50 14.26
CA PRO A 684 -10.10 -8.87 13.66
C PRO A 684 -11.25 -7.91 14.01
N PHE A 685 -12.11 -7.60 13.04
CA PHE A 685 -13.30 -6.76 13.24
C PHE A 685 -14.48 -7.55 13.79
N VAL A 686 -14.60 -8.81 13.35
CA VAL A 686 -15.68 -9.74 13.71
C VAL A 686 -15.14 -11.15 13.76
N GLU A 687 -15.80 -12.01 14.51
CA GLU A 687 -15.49 -13.45 14.56
C GLU A 687 -15.99 -14.18 13.31
N LYS A 688 -15.35 -15.29 12.97
CA LYS A 688 -15.80 -16.19 11.89
C LYS A 688 -17.15 -16.87 12.24
N PRO A 689 -17.95 -17.24 11.23
CA PRO A 689 -19.20 -17.97 11.45
C PRO A 689 -18.97 -19.37 12.03
N ILE A 690 -20.03 -19.95 12.62
CA ILE A 690 -19.99 -21.31 13.17
C ILE A 690 -20.04 -22.32 12.02
N ILE A 691 -19.06 -23.22 11.98
CA ILE A 691 -18.96 -24.31 11.01
C ILE A 691 -19.37 -25.62 11.71
N LYS A 692 -20.29 -26.38 11.11
CA LYS A 692 -20.77 -27.68 11.60
C LYS A 692 -20.46 -28.76 10.55
N GLY A 693 -20.00 -29.92 11.03
CA GLY A 693 -19.81 -31.11 10.19
C GLY A 693 -18.36 -31.43 9.79
N ASN A 694 -17.36 -30.99 10.57
CA ASN A 694 -16.00 -31.53 10.49
C ASN A 694 -15.89 -32.91 11.13
#